data_AF-A0A4Z2G9Z0-F1
#
_entry.id   AF-A0A4Z2G9Z0-F1
#
_cell.length_a   1.000
_cell.length_b   1.000
_cell.length_c   1.000
_cell.angle_alpha   90.00
_cell.angle_beta   90.00
_cell.angle_gamma   90.00
#
_symmetry.space_group_name_H-M   'P 1'
#
loop_
_entity.id
_entity.type
_entity.pdbx_description
1 polymer ?
#
loop_
_entity_poly.entity_id
_entity_poly.type
_entity_poly.pdbx_seq_one_letter_code
_entity_poly.pdbx_strand_id
1 'polypeptide(L)'
;MRTFLQIWSQKNPVQELRIVPTNLEESLYPREQCVRQRLTWRVLPLQPQKTLDTDLSAQECQESVKTYQVIRNPYLRAAPAEQYLQEKLPDEVVLKIFSYLLEQDLCRAACVCKRFSELANDPILWKRLYMEVFEYTRPMMHPEAGKFYQINPEEYEQPNPWKESFQQLFNPDDKSAQHHNAHHCLEITVNCSPIIDHCIIRSTCTVGSAVCVSGQGACPTIKHCNISDCENVGLYITDHAQGIYEDNEISNNALAGIWVKNHGNPIIRRNHIHHGRDVGVFTFDHGMGYFESCNIHRNRIAGFEVKAYANPTVVRCEIHHGQTGGIYVHEKGRGQFIENKIYANNFAGVGNAIFNGNQGGVYIFGDGRGLIEGNDIYGNALAGIQIRTNSCPIVRHNKIHDGQHGGIYVHEKGQGVIEENEVYSNTLAGVWVTTGSTPVLRRNRIHSGKQVGVYFYDNGHGVLEDNDIYNHMYSGVQIRTGSNPKIRRNKIWGGQNGGILVYNSGLGFIEDNEIFDNAMAGVWIKTDSNPTLRRNKIHDGRDGGICIFNGGRGLLEENDIFRNAQAGVLISTNSHPVLRKNRIFDGFAAGIEITNHATATLEGNQIFNNRFGGLFLASGVNVTMKDNKIMNNQDAIEKAVSRGQCLYKISSYTSYPMHDFYRCHTCNTTDRNAICVNCIKKCHQGHDVEFIRHDRFFCDCGAGTLSNPCTLAGEPTHDTDTLYDSAPPIESNTLQHN
;
A
#
# COMPACT_ATOMS: atom_id res chain seq x y z
N MET A 1 20.40 14.48 18.40
CA MET A 1 20.76 15.71 19.15
C MET A 1 21.90 16.36 18.39
N ARG A 2 21.77 17.65 18.02
CA ARG A 2 22.45 18.39 16.94
C ARG A 2 21.91 18.08 15.53
N THR A 3 20.97 18.93 15.10
CA THR A 3 20.99 19.75 13.86
C THR A 3 19.55 20.25 13.62
N PHE A 4 19.14 21.30 14.34
CA PHE A 4 17.93 22.09 14.05
C PHE A 4 18.10 23.43 14.76
N LEU A 5 18.94 24.31 14.19
CA LEU A 5 19.09 25.71 14.55
C LEU A 5 20.01 26.36 13.50
N GLN A 6 19.44 26.78 12.38
CA GLN A 6 19.93 27.87 11.51
C GLN A 6 19.01 27.95 10.31
N ILE A 7 18.12 28.95 10.31
CA ILE A 7 17.75 29.87 9.21
C ILE A 7 16.63 30.74 9.79
N TRP A 8 17.04 31.74 10.56
CA TRP A 8 16.25 32.95 10.82
C TRP A 8 17.24 34.07 11.06
N SER A 9 17.62 34.75 9.98
CA SER A 9 18.32 36.04 10.00
C SER A 9 18.53 36.49 8.56
N GLN A 10 17.70 37.42 8.08
CA GLN A 10 18.18 38.70 7.56
C GLN A 10 17.01 39.70 7.47
N LYS A 11 17.26 40.88 8.02
CA LYS A 11 16.37 42.03 8.18
C LYS A 11 16.49 43.02 7.00
N ASN A 12 15.47 43.89 6.94
CA ASN A 12 15.45 45.33 6.56
C ASN A 12 14.91 45.69 5.15
N PRO A 13 14.40 46.93 4.93
CA PRO A 13 13.41 47.68 5.72
C PRO A 13 12.40 48.52 4.86
N VAL A 14 11.30 48.97 5.49
CA VAL A 14 10.54 50.25 5.34
C VAL A 14 10.32 50.85 3.93
N GLN A 15 9.03 51.03 3.56
CA GLN A 15 8.50 52.32 3.11
C GLN A 15 7.02 52.48 3.52
N GLU A 16 6.77 53.52 4.31
CA GLU A 16 5.45 54.05 4.65
C GLU A 16 4.81 54.78 3.46
N LEU A 17 3.48 54.70 3.37
CA LEU A 17 2.67 55.80 2.84
C LEU A 17 1.30 55.77 3.53
N ARG A 18 1.09 56.74 4.42
CA ARG A 18 -0.21 57.12 5.00
C ARG A 18 -0.77 58.31 4.23
N ILE A 19 -2.01 58.22 3.74
CA ILE A 19 -3.00 59.31 3.72
C ILE A 19 -4.39 58.69 3.98
N VAL A 20 -5.20 59.37 4.79
CA VAL A 20 -6.51 59.02 5.40
C VAL A 20 -7.51 60.14 4.99
N PRO A 21 -8.85 60.12 5.24
CA PRO A 21 -9.94 59.20 4.90
C PRO A 21 -11.07 59.89 4.05
N THR A 22 -12.10 59.16 3.60
CA THR A 22 -13.52 59.59 3.69
C THR A 22 -14.51 58.45 3.35
N ASN A 23 -15.16 57.97 4.41
CA ASN A 23 -16.55 57.53 4.59
C ASN A 23 -17.36 56.71 3.55
N LEU A 24 -17.88 55.61 4.11
CA LEU A 24 -19.24 55.04 4.07
C LEU A 24 -19.57 53.86 3.12
N GLU A 25 -19.83 52.74 3.79
CA GLU A 25 -20.83 51.68 3.56
C GLU A 25 -20.57 50.53 2.57
N GLU A 26 -20.19 49.38 3.17
CA GLU A 26 -20.84 48.06 3.15
C GLU A 26 -19.85 46.90 2.97
N SER A 27 -19.55 46.24 4.09
CA SER A 27 -18.65 45.09 4.17
C SER A 27 -19.38 43.78 3.86
N LEU A 28 -18.99 43.17 2.74
CA LEU A 28 -18.95 41.73 2.52
C LEU A 28 -17.90 41.06 3.43
N TYR A 29 -18.26 39.96 4.10
CA TYR A 29 -17.32 38.90 4.48
C TYR A 29 -17.99 37.52 4.35
N PRO A 30 -17.36 36.53 3.70
CA PRO A 30 -17.83 35.16 3.68
C PRO A 30 -17.47 34.45 4.99
N ARG A 31 -18.44 33.77 5.61
CA ARG A 31 -18.23 32.89 6.76
C ARG A 31 -17.65 31.55 6.29
N GLU A 32 -16.40 31.28 6.64
CA GLU A 32 -15.86 29.92 6.67
C GLU A 32 -16.57 29.12 7.77
N GLN A 33 -17.33 28.09 7.40
CA GLN A 33 -17.81 27.06 8.34
C GLN A 33 -16.81 25.89 8.35
N CYS A 34 -16.08 25.77 9.43
CA CYS A 34 -15.15 24.68 9.71
C CYS A 34 -15.93 23.49 10.30
N VAL A 35 -15.90 22.34 9.60
CA VAL A 35 -16.51 21.07 10.04
C VAL A 35 -15.69 20.50 11.20
N ARG A 36 -16.31 20.31 12.38
CA ARG A 36 -15.68 19.65 13.54
C ARG A 36 -15.45 18.16 13.27
N GLN A 37 -14.20 17.74 13.10
CA GLN A 37 -13.80 16.34 13.09
C GLN A 37 -13.51 15.84 14.52
N ARG A 38 -14.07 14.68 14.91
CA ARG A 38 -13.74 13.98 16.16
C ARG A 38 -12.29 13.49 16.11
N LEU A 39 -11.40 14.04 16.93
CA LEU A 39 -10.11 13.44 17.27
C LEU A 39 -10.26 12.70 18.60
N THR A 40 -10.44 11.38 18.57
CA THR A 40 -10.44 10.54 19.78
C THR A 40 -9.00 10.22 20.18
N TRP A 41 -8.55 10.77 21.30
CA TRP A 41 -7.33 10.31 22.00
C TRP A 41 -7.68 9.12 22.90
N ARG A 42 -7.03 7.97 22.70
CA ARG A 42 -7.11 6.81 23.60
C ARG A 42 -6.23 7.05 24.82
N VAL A 43 -6.84 7.24 26.00
CA VAL A 43 -6.20 6.94 27.28
C VAL A 43 -6.61 5.51 27.64
N LEU A 44 -5.63 4.62 27.81
CA LEU A 44 -5.86 3.22 28.18
C LEU A 44 -6.38 3.15 29.64
N PRO A 45 -7.50 2.47 29.92
CA PRO A 45 -7.90 2.21 31.30
C PRO A 45 -7.07 1.08 31.91
N LEU A 46 -6.58 1.30 33.13
CA LEU A 46 -6.08 0.23 34.01
C LEU A 46 -7.25 -0.70 34.38
N GLN A 47 -7.04 -2.01 34.26
CA GLN A 47 -8.03 -3.03 34.60
C GLN A 47 -8.34 -3.06 36.11
N PRO A 48 -9.61 -3.22 36.53
CA PRO A 48 -9.92 -3.55 37.92
C PRO A 48 -9.86 -5.06 38.16
N GLN A 49 -9.15 -5.46 39.22
CA GLN A 49 -9.27 -6.77 39.85
C GLN A 49 -10.58 -6.86 40.64
N LYS A 50 -11.15 -8.07 40.67
CA LYS A 50 -12.37 -8.51 41.39
C LYS A 50 -12.42 -8.05 42.86
N THR A 51 -13.61 -7.74 43.39
CA THR A 51 -14.39 -8.58 44.35
C THR A 51 -15.69 -7.91 44.87
N LEU A 52 -16.74 -8.73 44.95
CA LEU A 52 -17.88 -8.85 45.90
C LEU A 52 -18.73 -7.65 46.39
N ASP A 53 -20.04 -7.85 46.25
CA ASP A 53 -21.23 -7.45 47.04
C ASP A 53 -21.08 -6.50 48.25
N THR A 54 -21.89 -5.44 48.27
CA THR A 54 -23.02 -5.25 49.21
C THR A 54 -23.72 -3.89 49.01
N ASP A 55 -25.05 -3.88 49.20
CA ASP A 55 -25.93 -2.72 49.29
C ASP A 55 -25.50 -1.72 50.39
N LEU A 56 -25.70 -0.41 50.16
CA LEU A 56 -26.40 0.52 51.07
C LEU A 56 -26.39 1.98 50.54
N SER A 57 -27.35 2.72 51.09
CA SER A 57 -28.00 3.95 50.65
C SER A 57 -27.23 5.27 50.84
N ALA A 58 -27.83 6.34 50.31
CA ALA A 58 -27.45 7.75 50.36
C ALA A 58 -27.37 8.39 51.76
N GLN A 59 -26.64 9.52 51.80
CA GLN A 59 -26.71 10.73 52.65
C GLN A 59 -25.50 11.06 53.55
N GLU A 60 -25.26 12.39 53.60
CA GLU A 60 -24.38 13.22 54.45
C GLU A 60 -22.93 13.42 53.94
N CYS A 61 -22.64 14.56 53.29
CA CYS A 61 -22.44 15.93 53.79
C CYS A 61 -20.99 16.22 54.23
N GLN A 62 -20.37 17.15 53.48
CA GLN A 62 -19.33 18.13 53.83
C GLN A 62 -18.68 18.01 55.22
N GLU A 63 -17.36 17.76 55.25
CA GLU A 63 -16.32 18.73 55.69
C GLU A 63 -14.95 18.07 55.86
N SER A 64 -13.92 18.91 55.76
CA SER A 64 -12.53 18.72 56.20
C SER A 64 -11.50 18.19 55.19
N VAL A 65 -10.77 19.17 54.66
CA VAL A 65 -9.41 19.09 54.14
C VAL A 65 -8.49 18.37 55.14
N LYS A 66 -7.83 17.27 54.72
CA LYS A 66 -6.45 16.91 55.13
C LYS A 66 -5.89 15.68 54.35
N THR A 67 -4.85 15.99 53.58
CA THR A 67 -3.64 15.17 53.32
C THR A 67 -3.81 13.78 52.66
N TYR A 68 -3.78 13.74 51.32
CA TYR A 68 -3.35 12.53 50.60
C TYR A 68 -1.86 12.64 50.25
N GLN A 69 -1.03 11.88 50.96
CA GLN A 69 0.31 11.54 50.51
C GLN A 69 0.22 10.67 49.25
N VAL A 70 0.74 11.20 48.16
CA VAL A 70 0.90 10.47 46.90
C VAL A 70 1.95 9.36 47.09
N ILE A 71 1.52 8.09 47.06
CA ILE A 71 2.43 6.96 46.87
C ILE A 71 2.92 7.03 45.41
N ARG A 72 4.10 7.62 45.20
CA ARG A 72 4.79 7.57 43.91
C ARG A 72 5.40 6.18 43.73
N ASN A 73 4.91 5.43 42.75
CA ASN A 73 5.60 4.26 42.23
C ASN A 73 6.83 4.74 41.40
N PRO A 74 8.08 4.44 41.78
CA PRO A 74 9.27 5.04 41.14
C PRO A 74 9.61 4.51 39.74
N TYR A 75 8.88 3.54 39.19
CA TYR A 75 9.32 2.78 38.01
C TYR A 75 8.49 2.94 36.73
N LEU A 76 7.53 3.87 36.66
CA LEU A 76 6.84 4.23 35.42
C LEU A 76 7.12 5.68 35.05
N ARG A 77 8.01 5.91 34.05
CA ARG A 77 8.15 7.22 33.41
C ARG A 77 7.01 7.39 32.40
N ALA A 78 6.22 8.44 32.57
CA ALA A 78 5.25 8.91 31.57
C ALA A 78 5.95 9.21 30.24
N ALA A 79 5.23 9.02 29.12
CA ALA A 79 5.79 9.26 27.79
C ALA A 79 6.13 10.75 27.60
N PRO A 80 7.18 11.11 26.82
CA PRO A 80 7.63 12.50 26.68
C PRO A 80 6.55 13.49 26.19
N ALA A 81 5.54 13.00 25.46
CA ALA A 81 4.45 13.81 24.93
C ALA A 81 3.43 14.25 26.00
N GLU A 82 3.14 13.38 26.98
CA GLU A 82 2.16 13.67 28.05
C GLU A 82 2.64 14.81 28.93
N GLN A 83 3.93 14.81 29.27
CA GLN A 83 4.57 15.86 30.06
C GLN A 83 4.65 17.19 29.30
N TYR A 84 4.81 17.14 27.98
CA TYR A 84 4.88 18.34 27.14
C TYR A 84 3.54 19.09 27.07
N LEU A 85 2.43 18.35 26.89
CA LEU A 85 1.08 18.92 26.84
C LEU A 85 0.63 19.50 28.19
N GLN A 86 0.94 18.80 29.29
CA GLN A 86 0.51 19.22 30.63
C GLN A 86 1.34 20.38 31.19
N GLU A 87 2.64 20.48 30.86
CA GLU A 87 3.55 21.41 31.55
C GLU A 87 4.25 22.42 30.63
N LYS A 88 4.35 22.20 29.31
CA LYS A 88 5.20 23.04 28.42
C LYS A 88 4.48 23.90 27.40
N LEU A 89 3.25 23.55 27.01
CA LEU A 89 2.46 24.40 26.10
C LEU A 89 1.96 25.66 26.82
N PRO A 90 1.84 26.82 26.14
CA PRO A 90 1.14 28.00 26.67
C PRO A 90 -0.38 27.75 26.81
N ASP A 91 -1.02 28.42 27.76
CA ASP A 91 -2.46 28.27 28.03
C ASP A 91 -3.32 28.66 26.82
N GLU A 92 -2.90 29.63 26.01
CA GLU A 92 -3.63 30.07 24.82
C GLU A 92 -3.71 28.96 23.76
N VAL A 93 -2.66 28.15 23.65
CA VAL A 93 -2.62 27.01 22.72
C VAL A 93 -3.52 25.89 23.23
N VAL A 94 -3.50 25.61 24.54
CA VAL A 94 -4.35 24.58 25.14
C VAL A 94 -5.82 24.99 25.09
N LEU A 95 -6.15 26.26 25.35
CA LEU A 95 -7.51 26.80 25.19
C LEU A 95 -7.98 26.74 23.74
N LYS A 96 -7.09 27.01 22.78
CA LYS A 96 -7.41 26.85 21.35
C LYS A 96 -7.68 25.38 21.01
N ILE A 97 -6.93 24.43 21.56
CA ILE A 97 -7.19 22.98 21.40
C ILE A 97 -8.54 22.62 22.05
N PHE A 98 -8.79 23.06 23.28
CA PHE A 98 -10.03 22.80 24.00
C PHE A 98 -11.25 23.40 23.29
N SER A 99 -11.08 24.51 22.55
CA SER A 99 -12.16 25.10 21.75
C SER A 99 -12.68 24.21 20.61
N TYR A 100 -12.01 23.09 20.32
CA TYR A 100 -12.48 22.06 19.39
C TYR A 100 -13.11 20.84 20.08
N LEU A 101 -13.08 20.78 21.42
CA LEU A 101 -13.66 19.68 22.20
C LEU A 101 -15.15 19.92 22.47
N LEU A 102 -15.90 18.82 22.56
CA LEU A 102 -17.30 18.81 22.97
C LEU A 102 -17.42 18.73 24.50
N GLU A 103 -18.62 18.94 25.03
CA GLU A 103 -18.92 19.03 26.46
C GLU A 103 -18.39 17.84 27.28
N GLN A 104 -18.56 16.62 26.76
CA GLN A 104 -18.07 15.40 27.43
C GLN A 104 -16.55 15.34 27.47
N ASP A 105 -15.89 15.74 26.39
CA ASP A 105 -14.44 15.70 26.28
C ASP A 105 -13.78 16.82 27.10
N LEU A 106 -14.44 17.97 27.24
CA LEU A 106 -14.04 19.03 28.18
C LEU A 106 -14.16 18.58 29.63
N CYS A 107 -15.25 17.90 29.99
CA CYS A 107 -15.40 17.31 31.32
C CYS A 107 -14.33 16.25 31.61
N ARG A 108 -13.99 15.41 30.62
CA ARG A 108 -12.88 14.44 30.75
C ARG A 108 -11.53 15.13 30.88
N ALA A 109 -11.27 16.16 30.08
CA ALA A 109 -10.03 16.95 30.15
C ALA A 109 -9.88 17.61 31.54
N ALA A 110 -10.98 18.09 32.13
CA ALA A 110 -10.97 18.66 33.47
C ALA A 110 -10.53 17.67 34.56
N CYS A 111 -10.71 16.37 34.36
CA CYS A 111 -10.28 15.33 35.31
C CYS A 111 -8.79 14.97 35.23
N VAL A 112 -8.03 15.55 34.29
CA VAL A 112 -6.63 15.14 34.02
C VAL A 112 -5.65 15.76 35.03
N CYS A 113 -5.69 17.08 35.22
CA CYS A 113 -4.83 17.79 36.18
C CYS A 113 -5.44 19.15 36.54
N LYS A 114 -4.91 19.81 37.59
CA LYS A 114 -5.43 21.12 38.06
C LYS A 114 -5.47 22.17 36.94
N ARG A 115 -4.39 22.28 36.16
CA ARG A 115 -4.30 23.22 35.05
C ARG A 115 -5.36 22.94 33.97
N PHE A 116 -5.57 21.68 33.60
CA PHE A 116 -6.59 21.33 32.61
C PHE A 116 -8.01 21.53 33.18
N SER A 117 -8.21 21.31 34.48
CA SER A 117 -9.47 21.65 35.15
C SER A 117 -9.78 23.14 35.06
N GLU A 118 -8.80 24.01 35.26
CA GLU A 118 -8.99 25.47 35.15
C GLU A 118 -9.30 25.87 33.70
N LEU A 119 -8.50 25.40 32.73
CA LEU A 119 -8.68 25.75 31.31
C LEU A 119 -9.95 25.14 30.69
N ALA A 120 -10.33 23.93 31.08
CA ALA A 120 -11.56 23.29 30.61
C ALA A 120 -12.82 23.91 31.21
N ASN A 121 -12.70 24.70 32.28
CA ASN A 121 -13.79 25.46 32.88
C ASN A 121 -13.82 26.93 32.45
N ASP A 122 -13.09 27.31 31.40
CA ASP A 122 -13.04 28.68 30.89
C ASP A 122 -14.44 29.19 30.46
N PRO A 123 -14.90 30.37 30.93
CA PRO A 123 -16.22 30.90 30.59
C PRO A 123 -16.41 31.22 29.10
N ILE A 124 -15.36 31.62 28.38
CA ILE A 124 -15.46 31.96 26.94
C ILE A 124 -15.65 30.70 26.11
N LEU A 125 -14.94 29.63 26.48
CA LEU A 125 -15.09 28.30 25.91
C LEU A 125 -16.53 27.79 26.04
N TRP A 126 -17.08 27.80 27.26
CA TRP A 126 -18.45 27.34 27.52
C TRP A 126 -19.51 28.28 26.93
N LYS A 127 -19.27 29.59 26.88
CA LYS A 127 -20.16 30.54 26.18
C LYS A 127 -20.29 30.19 24.70
N ARG A 128 -19.18 29.94 24.01
CA ARG A 128 -19.20 29.57 22.58
C ARG A 128 -19.93 28.25 22.37
N LEU A 129 -19.60 27.23 23.16
CA LEU A 129 -20.24 25.92 23.09
C LEU A 129 -21.76 26.02 23.36
N TYR A 130 -22.15 26.77 24.38
CA TYR A 130 -23.54 27.01 24.74
C TYR A 130 -24.31 27.72 23.62
N MET A 131 -23.74 28.79 23.06
CA MET A 131 -24.36 29.54 21.95
C MET A 131 -24.48 28.71 20.67
N GLU A 132 -23.56 27.77 20.41
CA GLU A 132 -23.65 26.86 19.27
C GLU A 132 -24.72 25.79 19.44
N VAL A 133 -24.96 25.33 20.67
CA VAL A 133 -25.91 24.24 20.95
C VAL A 133 -27.33 24.77 21.14
N PHE A 134 -27.50 25.87 21.85
CA PHE A 134 -28.83 26.39 22.24
C PHE A 134 -29.22 27.70 21.54
N GLU A 135 -28.32 28.32 20.77
CA GLU A 135 -28.52 29.59 20.05
C GLU A 135 -28.86 30.82 20.93
N TYR A 136 -28.90 30.66 22.27
CA TYR A 136 -29.17 31.74 23.21
C TYR A 136 -27.93 32.59 23.50
N THR A 137 -28.09 33.92 23.45
CA THR A 137 -27.04 34.89 23.72
C THR A 137 -26.84 35.22 25.20
N ARG A 138 -27.65 34.62 26.08
CA ARG A 138 -27.57 34.71 27.55
C ARG A 138 -27.82 33.32 28.17
N PRO A 139 -27.13 32.95 29.27
CA PRO A 139 -27.40 31.70 29.95
C PRO A 139 -28.83 31.68 30.50
N MET A 140 -29.53 30.58 30.27
CA MET A 140 -30.87 30.33 30.76
C MET A 140 -30.82 29.29 31.89
N MET A 141 -31.21 29.70 33.09
CA MET A 141 -31.23 28.83 34.26
C MET A 141 -32.59 28.15 34.41
N HIS A 142 -32.55 26.90 34.84
CA HIS A 142 -33.69 26.04 35.12
C HIS A 142 -33.47 25.32 36.45
N PRO A 143 -33.53 26.03 37.60
CA PRO A 143 -33.29 25.41 38.90
C PRO A 143 -34.46 24.53 39.39
N GLU A 144 -35.67 24.71 38.83
CA GLU A 144 -36.89 23.97 39.19
C GLU A 144 -37.74 23.69 37.94
N ALA A 145 -38.44 22.54 37.91
CA ALA A 145 -39.29 22.12 36.79
C ALA A 145 -40.26 23.24 36.34
N GLY A 146 -40.24 23.56 35.04
CA GLY A 146 -41.11 24.59 34.43
C GLY A 146 -40.73 26.06 34.66
N LYS A 147 -39.65 26.40 35.37
CA LYS A 147 -39.22 27.80 35.58
C LYS A 147 -37.89 28.11 34.89
N PHE A 148 -37.94 28.90 33.83
CA PHE A 148 -36.77 29.36 33.09
C PHE A 148 -36.58 30.86 33.27
N TYR A 149 -35.36 31.30 33.56
CA TYR A 149 -35.00 32.72 33.55
C TYR A 149 -33.61 32.93 32.98
N GLN A 150 -33.43 34.04 32.27
CA GLN A 150 -32.12 34.44 31.76
C GLN A 150 -31.37 35.21 32.85
N ILE A 151 -30.09 34.91 33.00
CA ILE A 151 -29.20 35.63 33.93
C ILE A 151 -28.24 36.53 33.16
N ASN A 152 -27.83 37.63 33.78
CA ASN A 152 -26.68 38.40 33.31
C ASN A 152 -25.40 37.68 33.79
N PRO A 153 -24.53 37.16 32.90
CA PRO A 153 -23.33 36.43 33.30
C PRO A 153 -22.37 37.22 34.19
N GLU A 154 -22.40 38.55 34.08
CA GLU A 154 -21.52 39.47 34.82
C GLU A 154 -22.00 39.71 36.27
N GLU A 155 -23.26 39.39 36.57
CA GLU A 155 -23.91 39.62 37.87
C GLU A 155 -24.15 38.30 38.65
N TYR A 156 -23.67 37.17 38.12
CA TYR A 156 -23.92 35.84 38.69
C TYR A 156 -22.76 35.37 39.56
N GLU A 157 -23.05 34.92 40.79
CA GLU A 157 -22.04 34.58 41.80
C GLU A 157 -21.20 33.33 41.47
N GLN A 158 -21.72 32.40 40.65
CA GLN A 158 -20.99 31.17 40.31
C GLN A 158 -19.94 31.40 39.21
N PRO A 159 -18.78 30.72 39.27
CA PRO A 159 -17.62 31.03 38.45
C PRO A 159 -17.78 30.75 36.94
N ASN A 160 -18.74 29.91 36.53
CA ASN A 160 -19.05 29.69 35.11
C ASN A 160 -20.56 29.47 34.87
N PRO A 161 -21.34 30.55 34.69
CA PRO A 161 -22.79 30.46 34.48
C PRO A 161 -23.19 29.75 33.18
N TRP A 162 -22.32 29.76 32.17
CA TRP A 162 -22.57 29.10 30.88
C TRP A 162 -22.52 27.58 31.01
N LYS A 163 -21.53 27.06 31.75
CA LYS A 163 -21.40 25.62 32.01
C LYS A 163 -22.56 25.10 32.85
N GLU A 164 -22.97 25.87 33.86
CA GLU A 164 -24.07 25.48 34.74
C GLU A 164 -25.42 25.49 34.00
N SER A 165 -25.69 26.54 33.23
CA SER A 165 -26.86 26.59 32.34
C SER A 165 -26.84 25.44 31.33
N PHE A 166 -25.68 25.13 30.74
CA PHE A 166 -25.50 23.98 29.86
C PHE A 166 -25.90 22.69 30.58
N GLN A 167 -25.41 22.46 31.80
CA GLN A 167 -25.72 21.26 32.59
C GLN A 167 -27.21 21.15 32.94
N GLN A 168 -27.88 22.26 33.27
CA GLN A 168 -29.31 22.26 33.62
C GLN A 168 -30.20 21.99 32.40
N LEU A 169 -29.81 22.49 31.22
CA LEU A 169 -30.57 22.30 29.97
C LEU A 169 -30.23 20.99 29.26
N PHE A 170 -29.06 20.40 29.55
CA PHE A 170 -28.59 19.18 28.92
C PHE A 170 -29.00 17.96 29.76
N ASN A 171 -30.11 17.30 29.37
CA ASN A 171 -30.59 16.07 29.99
C ASN A 171 -30.18 14.84 29.15
N PRO A 172 -29.19 14.03 29.57
CA PRO A 172 -28.69 12.91 28.76
C PRO A 172 -29.65 11.73 28.66
N ASP A 173 -30.65 11.63 29.54
CA ASP A 173 -31.67 10.56 29.54
C ASP A 173 -32.98 10.96 28.86
N ASP A 174 -33.06 12.19 28.36
CA ASP A 174 -34.24 12.65 27.64
C ASP A 174 -34.23 12.16 26.18
N LYS A 175 -34.67 10.91 25.98
CA LYS A 175 -34.95 10.38 24.64
C LYS A 175 -36.07 11.12 23.91
N SER A 176 -36.78 12.05 24.55
CA SER A 176 -37.75 12.94 23.90
C SER A 176 -37.09 14.11 23.17
N ALA A 177 -35.86 14.49 23.55
CA ALA A 177 -35.14 15.60 22.91
C ALA A 177 -34.49 15.24 21.55
N GLN A 178 -34.62 13.98 21.08
CA GLN A 178 -34.23 13.59 19.71
C GLN A 178 -35.31 13.89 18.65
N HIS A 179 -36.50 14.37 19.06
CA HIS A 179 -37.50 14.90 18.13
C HIS A 179 -37.43 16.44 18.04
N HIS A 180 -36.24 17.01 17.85
CA HIS A 180 -36.19 18.27 17.10
C HIS A 180 -36.65 17.93 15.69
N ASN A 181 -37.87 18.30 15.35
CA ASN A 181 -38.58 17.99 14.10
C ASN A 181 -37.63 17.89 12.89
N ALA A 182 -37.18 16.67 12.57
CA ALA A 182 -36.51 16.40 11.31
C ALA A 182 -37.60 16.50 10.25
N HIS A 183 -37.82 17.71 9.72
CA HIS A 183 -38.80 17.94 8.68
C HIS A 183 -38.29 17.33 7.38
N HIS A 184 -38.57 16.04 7.20
CA HIS A 184 -38.38 15.34 5.94
C HIS A 184 -39.40 15.85 4.91
N CYS A 185 -39.02 15.90 3.63
CA CYS A 185 -39.99 16.27 2.59
C CYS A 185 -41.05 15.16 2.41
N LEU A 186 -40.63 13.91 2.49
CA LEU A 186 -41.48 12.74 2.50
C LEU A 186 -41.02 11.78 3.59
N GLU A 187 -41.92 11.45 4.52
CA GLU A 187 -41.67 10.49 5.60
C GLU A 187 -42.60 9.29 5.47
N ILE A 188 -42.03 8.09 5.44
CA ILE A 188 -42.74 6.82 5.35
C ILE A 188 -42.35 6.00 6.57
N THR A 189 -43.32 5.77 7.45
CA THR A 189 -43.07 5.17 8.77
C THR A 189 -43.62 3.75 8.86
N VAL A 190 -43.57 3.19 10.07
CA VAL A 190 -43.95 1.80 10.39
C VAL A 190 -45.23 1.33 9.69
N ASN A 191 -45.17 0.11 9.15
CA ASN A 191 -46.27 -0.55 8.45
C ASN A 191 -46.89 0.22 7.27
N CYS A 192 -46.15 1.15 6.66
CA CYS A 192 -46.58 1.86 5.45
C CYS A 192 -45.89 1.29 4.20
N SER A 193 -46.65 1.06 3.14
CA SER A 193 -46.15 0.57 1.84
C SER A 193 -46.71 1.36 0.65
N PRO A 194 -46.54 2.69 0.59
CA PRO A 194 -47.06 3.50 -0.50
C PRO A 194 -46.35 3.22 -1.83
N ILE A 195 -47.01 3.55 -2.93
CA ILE A 195 -46.39 3.62 -4.26
C ILE A 195 -46.23 5.10 -4.60
N ILE A 196 -45.01 5.51 -4.88
CA ILE A 196 -44.65 6.87 -5.31
C ILE A 196 -44.01 6.74 -6.68
N ASP A 197 -44.62 7.40 -7.66
CA ASP A 197 -44.34 7.16 -9.08
C ASP A 197 -44.32 8.48 -9.84
N HIS A 198 -43.30 8.70 -10.66
CA HIS A 198 -43.14 9.91 -11.49
C HIS A 198 -43.16 11.25 -10.69
N CYS A 199 -42.70 11.23 -9.44
CA CYS A 199 -42.61 12.43 -8.60
C CYS A 199 -41.25 13.14 -8.69
N ILE A 200 -41.25 14.46 -8.55
CA ILE A 200 -40.04 15.25 -8.31
C ILE A 200 -40.02 15.63 -6.82
N ILE A 201 -38.98 15.22 -6.12
CA ILE A 201 -38.82 15.39 -4.67
C ILE A 201 -37.56 16.24 -4.44
N ARG A 202 -37.75 17.43 -3.89
CA ARG A 202 -36.66 18.37 -3.56
C ARG A 202 -36.85 18.87 -2.13
N SER A 203 -35.75 19.14 -1.43
CA SER A 203 -35.79 19.63 -0.06
C SER A 203 -34.69 20.64 0.22
N THR A 204 -35.07 21.83 0.67
CA THR A 204 -34.12 22.84 1.18
C THR A 204 -33.81 22.63 2.67
N CYS A 205 -34.33 21.55 3.28
CA CYS A 205 -34.10 21.25 4.68
C CYS A 205 -32.65 20.81 4.88
N THR A 206 -31.96 21.46 5.82
CA THR A 206 -30.58 21.10 6.19
C THR A 206 -30.53 20.03 7.29
N VAL A 207 -31.68 19.69 7.89
CA VAL A 207 -31.77 18.76 9.03
C VAL A 207 -32.37 17.40 8.64
N GLY A 208 -33.47 17.39 7.88
CA GLY A 208 -34.16 16.19 7.42
C GLY A 208 -33.82 15.82 5.98
N SER A 209 -33.77 14.51 5.68
CA SER A 209 -33.61 13.98 4.32
C SER A 209 -34.80 14.33 3.41
N ALA A 210 -34.61 14.25 2.10
CA ALA A 210 -35.70 14.45 1.14
C ALA A 210 -36.75 13.33 1.28
N VAL A 211 -36.30 12.07 1.27
CA VAL A 211 -37.15 10.91 1.57
C VAL A 211 -36.58 10.19 2.77
N CYS A 212 -37.41 9.94 3.78
CA CYS A 212 -37.10 9.12 4.94
C CYS A 212 -38.04 7.92 4.99
N VAL A 213 -37.46 6.72 5.04
CA VAL A 213 -38.19 5.45 5.22
C VAL A 213 -37.66 4.80 6.49
N SER A 214 -38.51 4.76 7.51
CA SER A 214 -38.10 4.36 8.86
C SER A 214 -39.10 3.38 9.48
N GLY A 215 -38.56 2.40 10.19
CA GLY A 215 -39.34 1.54 11.06
C GLY A 215 -39.77 0.22 10.43
N GLN A 216 -40.06 -0.72 11.29
CA GLN A 216 -40.44 -2.07 10.89
C GLN A 216 -41.74 -2.08 10.07
N GLY A 217 -41.73 -2.83 8.98
CA GLY A 217 -42.86 -2.93 8.06
C GLY A 217 -43.00 -1.76 7.08
N ALA A 218 -42.17 -0.71 7.18
CA ALA A 218 -42.08 0.30 6.13
C ALA A 218 -41.48 -0.32 4.87
N CYS A 219 -42.25 -0.38 3.78
CA CYS A 219 -41.86 -1.04 2.53
C CYS A 219 -42.49 -0.34 1.31
N PRO A 220 -42.09 0.90 1.01
CA PRO A 220 -42.61 1.62 -0.14
C PRO A 220 -42.09 1.05 -1.47
N THR A 221 -42.80 1.39 -2.54
CA THR A 221 -42.28 1.30 -3.91
C THR A 221 -42.10 2.73 -4.43
N ILE A 222 -40.85 3.15 -4.67
CA ILE A 222 -40.52 4.46 -5.25
C ILE A 222 -39.89 4.24 -6.62
N LYS A 223 -40.55 4.73 -7.67
CA LYS A 223 -40.08 4.50 -9.04
C LYS A 223 -40.26 5.69 -9.96
N HIS A 224 -39.39 5.79 -10.95
CA HIS A 224 -39.40 6.88 -11.94
C HIS A 224 -39.39 8.28 -11.30
N CYS A 225 -38.88 8.39 -10.08
CA CYS A 225 -38.81 9.64 -9.33
C CYS A 225 -37.49 10.36 -9.56
N ASN A 226 -37.52 11.68 -9.39
CA ASN A 226 -36.33 12.53 -9.36
C ASN A 226 -36.17 13.09 -7.94
N ILE A 227 -35.18 12.60 -7.19
CA ILE A 227 -34.83 13.02 -5.83
C ILE A 227 -33.55 13.85 -5.91
N SER A 228 -33.70 15.15 -6.15
CA SER A 228 -32.56 16.02 -6.49
C SER A 228 -32.50 17.32 -5.71
N ASP A 229 -31.33 17.95 -5.79
CA ASP A 229 -31.10 19.33 -5.35
C ASP A 229 -31.50 19.53 -3.87
N CYS A 230 -31.15 18.55 -3.03
CA CYS A 230 -31.47 18.59 -1.61
C CYS A 230 -30.28 19.05 -0.75
N GLU A 231 -30.54 19.86 0.28
CA GLU A 231 -29.51 20.35 1.22
C GLU A 231 -29.12 19.32 2.30
N ASN A 232 -29.64 18.10 2.20
CA ASN A 232 -29.32 16.95 3.05
C ASN A 232 -29.30 15.66 2.18
N VAL A 233 -29.48 14.49 2.79
CA VAL A 233 -29.53 13.18 2.12
C VAL A 233 -30.73 13.08 1.20
N GLY A 234 -30.55 12.51 0.01
CA GLY A 234 -31.65 12.26 -0.93
C GLY A 234 -32.63 11.22 -0.38
N LEU A 235 -32.17 9.97 -0.27
CA LEU A 235 -32.98 8.85 0.19
C LEU A 235 -32.35 8.21 1.44
N TYR A 236 -33.11 8.17 2.53
CA TYR A 236 -32.65 7.65 3.81
C TYR A 236 -33.52 6.48 4.28
N ILE A 237 -32.95 5.28 4.35
CA ILE A 237 -33.59 4.04 4.81
C ILE A 237 -32.98 3.60 6.13
N THR A 238 -33.80 3.47 7.17
CA THR A 238 -33.33 3.19 8.54
C THR A 238 -34.28 2.29 9.33
N ASP A 239 -33.80 1.77 10.45
CA ASP A 239 -34.60 1.11 11.49
C ASP A 239 -35.44 -0.05 10.95
N HIS A 240 -34.77 -1.02 10.31
CA HIS A 240 -35.37 -2.20 9.68
C HIS A 240 -36.32 -1.93 8.50
N ALA A 241 -36.39 -0.68 8.01
CA ALA A 241 -37.16 -0.36 6.82
C ALA A 241 -36.65 -1.12 5.58
N GLN A 242 -37.59 -1.48 4.72
CA GLN A 242 -37.36 -2.12 3.43
C GLN A 242 -37.94 -1.24 2.33
N GLY A 243 -38.11 -1.79 1.13
CA GLY A 243 -38.75 -1.11 0.01
C GLY A 243 -38.09 -1.46 -1.31
N ILE A 244 -38.77 -1.11 -2.40
CA ILE A 244 -38.28 -1.23 -3.76
C ILE A 244 -38.09 0.18 -4.32
N TYR A 245 -36.89 0.47 -4.79
CA TYR A 245 -36.51 1.75 -5.36
C TYR A 245 -35.98 1.48 -6.76
N GLU A 246 -36.73 1.81 -7.81
CA GLU A 246 -36.36 1.46 -9.18
C GLU A 246 -36.42 2.62 -10.16
N ASP A 247 -35.45 2.68 -11.08
CA ASP A 247 -35.45 3.64 -12.18
C ASP A 247 -35.58 5.11 -11.72
N ASN A 248 -34.99 5.45 -10.56
CA ASN A 248 -34.98 6.81 -10.02
C ASN A 248 -33.68 7.55 -10.34
N GLU A 249 -33.80 8.86 -10.47
CA GLU A 249 -32.69 9.82 -10.49
C GLU A 249 -32.45 10.36 -9.08
N ILE A 250 -31.22 10.26 -8.59
CA ILE A 250 -30.81 10.76 -7.27
C ILE A 250 -29.56 11.62 -7.44
N SER A 251 -29.71 12.94 -7.44
CA SER A 251 -28.62 13.82 -7.89
C SER A 251 -28.48 15.14 -7.14
N ASN A 252 -27.29 15.73 -7.18
CA ASN A 252 -27.00 17.08 -6.64
C ASN A 252 -27.37 17.27 -5.16
N ASN A 253 -27.39 16.18 -4.38
CA ASN A 253 -27.66 16.24 -2.94
C ASN A 253 -26.39 16.67 -2.18
N ALA A 254 -26.58 17.44 -1.10
CA ALA A 254 -25.47 18.03 -0.34
C ALA A 254 -24.74 17.00 0.53
N LEU A 255 -25.48 16.01 1.04
CA LEU A 255 -24.93 14.82 1.69
C LEU A 255 -25.05 13.62 0.74
N ALA A 256 -25.04 12.39 1.25
CA ALA A 256 -25.07 11.23 0.39
C ALA A 256 -26.36 11.15 -0.44
N GLY A 257 -26.27 10.53 -1.61
CA GLY A 257 -27.44 10.22 -2.42
C GLY A 257 -28.39 9.27 -1.67
N ILE A 258 -27.83 8.18 -1.15
CA ILE A 258 -28.57 7.15 -0.39
C ILE A 258 -27.86 6.83 0.92
N TRP A 259 -28.61 6.84 2.02
CA TRP A 259 -28.20 6.26 3.30
C TRP A 259 -29.00 5.00 3.62
N VAL A 260 -28.29 3.95 4.03
CA VAL A 260 -28.89 2.75 4.62
C VAL A 260 -28.24 2.48 5.97
N LYS A 261 -29.01 2.55 7.05
CA LYS A 261 -28.49 2.29 8.40
C LYS A 261 -29.44 1.49 9.27
N ASN A 262 -28.99 1.11 10.46
CA ASN A 262 -29.82 0.48 11.50
C ASN A 262 -30.67 -0.68 10.94
N HIS A 263 -30.00 -1.63 10.28
CA HIS A 263 -30.66 -2.80 9.66
C HIS A 263 -31.65 -2.51 8.54
N GLY A 264 -31.69 -1.28 8.00
CA GLY A 264 -32.40 -1.00 6.74
C GLY A 264 -31.94 -1.94 5.63
N ASN A 265 -32.88 -2.42 4.81
CA ASN A 265 -32.61 -3.43 3.79
C ASN A 265 -33.41 -3.16 2.51
N PRO A 266 -33.06 -2.12 1.75
CA PRO A 266 -33.77 -1.76 0.53
C PRO A 266 -33.37 -2.64 -0.65
N ILE A 267 -34.24 -2.74 -1.64
CA ILE A 267 -33.94 -3.28 -2.97
C ILE A 267 -33.87 -2.11 -3.95
N ILE A 268 -32.69 -1.83 -4.50
CA ILE A 268 -32.39 -0.65 -5.31
C ILE A 268 -31.94 -1.10 -6.70
N ARG A 269 -32.76 -0.86 -7.72
CA ARG A 269 -32.53 -1.37 -9.10
C ARG A 269 -32.51 -0.27 -10.14
N ARG A 270 -31.51 -0.28 -11.03
CA ARG A 270 -31.47 0.63 -12.20
C ARG A 270 -31.57 2.11 -11.83
N ASN A 271 -31.12 2.49 -10.64
CA ASN A 271 -31.11 3.90 -10.22
C ASN A 271 -29.83 4.58 -10.69
N HIS A 272 -29.94 5.87 -10.92
CA HIS A 272 -28.83 6.71 -11.34
C HIS A 272 -28.51 7.71 -10.24
N ILE A 273 -27.32 7.59 -9.64
CA ILE A 273 -26.93 8.27 -8.39
C ILE A 273 -25.67 9.08 -8.66
N HIS A 274 -25.79 10.41 -8.73
CA HIS A 274 -24.67 11.19 -9.28
C HIS A 274 -24.58 12.65 -8.87
N HIS A 275 -23.40 13.24 -9.13
CA HIS A 275 -23.13 14.67 -8.91
C HIS A 275 -23.44 15.12 -7.47
N GLY A 276 -23.47 14.19 -6.50
CA GLY A 276 -23.60 14.49 -5.08
C GLY A 276 -22.33 15.13 -4.54
N ARG A 277 -22.48 15.99 -3.52
CA ARG A 277 -21.36 16.66 -2.85
C ARG A 277 -20.68 15.79 -1.79
N ASP A 278 -21.14 14.55 -1.63
CA ASP A 278 -20.65 13.55 -0.68
C ASP A 278 -20.57 12.15 -1.35
N VAL A 279 -20.69 11.05 -0.59
CA VAL A 279 -20.77 9.66 -1.08
C VAL A 279 -22.04 9.41 -1.91
N GLY A 280 -21.97 8.60 -2.96
CA GLY A 280 -23.17 8.19 -3.71
C GLY A 280 -24.13 7.35 -2.84
N VAL A 281 -23.65 6.22 -2.35
CA VAL A 281 -24.38 5.31 -1.44
C VAL A 281 -23.55 5.05 -0.20
N PHE A 282 -24.14 5.26 0.98
CA PHE A 282 -23.48 4.99 2.25
C PHE A 282 -24.30 4.00 3.09
N THR A 283 -23.70 2.85 3.39
CA THR A 283 -24.26 1.82 4.25
C THR A 283 -23.46 1.69 5.55
N PHE A 284 -24.11 1.81 6.70
CA PHE A 284 -23.45 1.80 8.00
C PHE A 284 -24.36 1.26 9.11
N ASP A 285 -23.83 1.03 10.30
CA ASP A 285 -24.55 0.52 11.47
C ASP A 285 -25.46 -0.68 11.14
N HIS A 286 -24.84 -1.74 10.61
CA HIS A 286 -25.52 -2.97 10.17
C HIS A 286 -26.55 -2.77 9.05
N GLY A 287 -26.48 -1.66 8.32
CA GLY A 287 -27.23 -1.44 7.08
C GLY A 287 -26.97 -2.55 6.06
N MET A 288 -28.03 -2.97 5.41
CA MET A 288 -28.04 -4.00 4.38
C MET A 288 -28.44 -3.36 3.04
N GLY A 289 -28.98 -4.15 2.13
CA GLY A 289 -29.52 -3.68 0.86
C GLY A 289 -29.00 -4.47 -0.32
N TYR A 290 -29.83 -4.57 -1.36
CA TYR A 290 -29.52 -5.20 -2.63
C TYR A 290 -29.53 -4.14 -3.72
N PHE A 291 -28.36 -3.87 -4.30
CA PHE A 291 -28.15 -2.88 -5.36
C PHE A 291 -27.86 -3.61 -6.66
N GLU A 292 -28.66 -3.36 -7.68
CA GLU A 292 -28.54 -4.05 -8.97
C GLU A 292 -28.60 -3.07 -10.12
N SER A 293 -27.64 -3.18 -11.06
CA SER A 293 -27.63 -2.40 -12.31
C SER A 293 -27.73 -0.89 -12.09
N CYS A 294 -27.21 -0.38 -10.97
CA CYS A 294 -27.20 1.05 -10.68
C CYS A 294 -25.99 1.72 -11.33
N ASN A 295 -26.17 2.98 -11.75
CA ASN A 295 -25.10 3.81 -12.27
C ASN A 295 -24.73 4.88 -11.23
N ILE A 296 -23.52 4.82 -10.68
CA ILE A 296 -23.07 5.68 -9.58
C ILE A 296 -21.83 6.46 -10.00
N HIS A 297 -21.96 7.78 -10.17
CA HIS A 297 -20.85 8.55 -10.73
C HIS A 297 -20.77 10.02 -10.36
N ARG A 298 -19.59 10.62 -10.57
CA ARG A 298 -19.34 12.06 -10.38
C ARG A 298 -19.70 12.58 -8.98
N ASN A 299 -19.73 11.69 -8.00
CA ASN A 299 -19.88 12.03 -6.60
C ASN A 299 -18.54 12.52 -6.04
N ARG A 300 -18.58 13.44 -5.07
CA ARG A 300 -17.38 14.06 -4.51
C ARG A 300 -16.53 13.08 -3.67
N ILE A 301 -17.16 12.16 -2.96
CA ILE A 301 -16.43 11.15 -2.16
C ILE A 301 -16.45 9.82 -2.92
N ALA A 302 -16.81 8.71 -2.29
CA ALA A 302 -16.86 7.41 -2.91
C ALA A 302 -18.17 7.23 -3.66
N GLY A 303 -18.17 6.37 -4.67
CA GLY A 303 -19.43 5.90 -5.23
C GLY A 303 -20.22 5.10 -4.19
N PHE A 304 -19.52 4.22 -3.46
CA PHE A 304 -20.13 3.35 -2.46
C PHE A 304 -19.26 3.26 -1.21
N GLU A 305 -19.84 3.44 -0.03
CA GLU A 305 -19.15 3.27 1.25
C GLU A 305 -19.88 2.30 2.18
N VAL A 306 -19.11 1.42 2.83
CA VAL A 306 -19.59 0.37 3.74
C VAL A 306 -18.79 0.41 5.03
N LYS A 307 -19.46 0.64 6.16
CA LYS A 307 -18.80 0.63 7.47
C LYS A 307 -19.64 0.08 8.62
N ALA A 308 -19.06 -0.03 9.80
CA ALA A 308 -19.76 -0.40 11.05
C ALA A 308 -20.66 -1.64 10.87
N TYR A 309 -20.05 -2.75 10.44
CA TYR A 309 -20.70 -4.05 10.22
C TYR A 309 -21.79 -4.09 9.14
N ALA A 310 -21.98 -3.01 8.36
CA ALA A 310 -22.85 -3.03 7.20
C ALA A 310 -22.41 -4.07 6.16
N ASN A 311 -23.39 -4.64 5.46
CA ASN A 311 -23.18 -5.74 4.52
C ASN A 311 -24.15 -5.69 3.34
N PRO A 312 -24.08 -4.66 2.49
CA PRO A 312 -24.87 -4.60 1.27
C PRO A 312 -24.36 -5.62 0.24
N THR A 313 -25.23 -5.97 -0.70
CA THR A 313 -24.91 -6.76 -1.89
C THR A 313 -25.07 -5.87 -3.13
N VAL A 314 -23.99 -5.68 -3.89
CA VAL A 314 -23.89 -4.76 -5.03
C VAL A 314 -23.52 -5.56 -6.27
N VAL A 315 -24.42 -5.61 -7.24
CA VAL A 315 -24.35 -6.54 -8.38
C VAL A 315 -24.55 -5.81 -9.69
N ARG A 316 -23.65 -6.01 -10.66
CA ARG A 316 -23.76 -5.45 -12.02
C ARG A 316 -23.91 -3.92 -12.06
N CYS A 317 -23.39 -3.22 -11.06
CA CYS A 317 -23.41 -1.75 -11.02
C CYS A 317 -22.19 -1.17 -11.78
N GLU A 318 -22.34 0.06 -12.25
CA GLU A 318 -21.25 0.85 -12.81
C GLU A 318 -20.89 1.96 -11.82
N ILE A 319 -19.64 1.95 -11.33
CA ILE A 319 -19.14 2.91 -10.33
C ILE A 319 -17.94 3.63 -10.91
N HIS A 320 -18.12 4.88 -11.30
CA HIS A 320 -17.12 5.54 -12.15
C HIS A 320 -17.04 7.04 -11.99
N HIS A 321 -15.93 7.62 -12.46
CA HIS A 321 -15.74 9.08 -12.50
C HIS A 321 -16.00 9.79 -11.15
N GLY A 322 -15.83 9.08 -10.03
CA GLY A 322 -15.81 9.67 -8.70
C GLY A 322 -14.57 10.52 -8.49
N GLN A 323 -14.68 11.56 -7.65
CA GLN A 323 -13.51 12.40 -7.34
C GLN A 323 -12.52 11.70 -6.39
N THR A 324 -12.98 10.72 -5.60
CA THR A 324 -12.11 9.84 -4.80
C THR A 324 -12.23 8.38 -5.27
N GLY A 325 -11.99 7.37 -4.43
CA GLY A 325 -12.10 5.96 -4.81
C GLY A 325 -13.54 5.50 -5.10
N GLY A 326 -13.68 4.38 -5.82
CA GLY A 326 -14.99 3.85 -6.22
C GLY A 326 -15.77 3.26 -5.05
N ILE A 327 -15.16 2.31 -4.35
CA ILE A 327 -15.77 1.56 -3.23
C ILE A 327 -14.88 1.64 -1.98
N TYR A 328 -15.46 2.00 -0.84
CA TYR A 328 -14.83 1.95 0.49
C TYR A 328 -15.46 0.89 1.38
N VAL A 329 -14.60 0.08 2.01
CA VAL A 329 -15.02 -0.90 3.01
C VAL A 329 -14.12 -0.80 4.24
N HIS A 330 -14.69 -0.36 5.36
CA HIS A 330 -13.91 -0.13 6.57
C HIS A 330 -14.70 -0.28 7.86
N GLU A 331 -14.05 -0.09 9.02
CA GLU A 331 -14.65 -0.26 10.36
C GLU A 331 -15.49 -1.56 10.46
N LYS A 332 -14.89 -2.68 10.03
CA LYS A 332 -15.53 -4.02 10.01
C LYS A 332 -16.75 -4.17 9.08
N GLY A 333 -16.95 -3.28 8.11
CA GLY A 333 -17.86 -3.50 6.98
C GLY A 333 -17.55 -4.81 6.23
N ARG A 334 -18.55 -5.39 5.54
CA ARG A 334 -18.49 -6.74 4.94
C ARG A 334 -18.98 -6.87 3.49
N GLY A 335 -19.35 -5.75 2.85
CA GLY A 335 -20.09 -5.72 1.58
C GLY A 335 -19.63 -6.69 0.50
N GLN A 336 -20.58 -7.15 -0.31
CA GLN A 336 -20.38 -8.05 -1.44
C GLN A 336 -20.49 -7.27 -2.75
N PHE A 337 -19.41 -7.22 -3.52
CA PHE A 337 -19.32 -6.50 -4.79
C PHE A 337 -19.06 -7.50 -5.91
N ILE A 338 -20.10 -7.78 -6.69
CA ILE A 338 -20.15 -8.88 -7.66
C ILE A 338 -20.43 -8.33 -9.07
N GLU A 339 -19.63 -8.71 -10.06
CA GLU A 339 -19.87 -8.39 -11.49
C GLU A 339 -19.98 -6.88 -11.79
N ASN A 340 -19.32 -6.01 -11.02
CA ASN A 340 -19.38 -4.55 -11.22
C ASN A 340 -18.28 -4.06 -12.17
N LYS A 341 -18.53 -2.91 -12.80
CA LYS A 341 -17.50 -2.14 -13.52
C LYS A 341 -17.06 -0.95 -12.68
N ILE A 342 -15.77 -0.86 -12.37
CA ILE A 342 -15.21 0.18 -11.49
C ILE A 342 -14.05 0.89 -12.18
N TYR A 343 -14.27 2.12 -12.65
CA TYR A 343 -13.31 2.76 -13.55
C TYR A 343 -13.25 4.28 -13.51
N ALA A 344 -12.14 4.84 -14.00
CA ALA A 344 -11.92 6.27 -14.16
C ALA A 344 -12.16 7.13 -12.90
N ASN A 345 -11.88 6.57 -11.72
CA ASN A 345 -11.98 7.29 -10.44
C ASN A 345 -10.66 8.03 -10.18
N ASN A 346 -10.75 9.34 -9.88
CA ASN A 346 -9.81 10.27 -10.51
C ASN A 346 -8.93 11.18 -9.63
N PHE A 347 -9.02 11.26 -8.28
CA PHE A 347 -8.19 12.28 -7.60
C PHE A 347 -7.84 12.18 -6.10
N ALA A 348 -6.78 12.95 -5.76
CA ALA A 348 -6.13 13.26 -4.48
C ALA A 348 -5.89 14.80 -4.35
N GLY A 349 -6.20 15.48 -3.23
CA GLY A 349 -5.94 16.94 -3.07
C GLY A 349 -5.86 17.51 -1.64
N VAL A 350 -4.62 17.56 -1.10
CA VAL A 350 -3.88 18.49 -0.19
C VAL A 350 -4.48 19.05 1.13
N GLY A 351 -3.77 18.79 2.25
CA GLY A 351 -3.89 19.49 3.54
C GLY A 351 -3.00 18.97 4.70
N ASN A 352 -1.66 19.07 4.57
CA ASN A 352 -0.61 19.10 5.63
C ASN A 352 -0.52 18.00 6.74
N ALA A 353 -0.31 16.74 6.35
CA ALA A 353 0.63 15.80 7.00
C ALA A 353 0.88 14.61 6.06
N ILE A 354 2.04 14.62 5.40
CA ILE A 354 2.40 13.73 4.30
C ILE A 354 2.89 12.38 4.83
N PHE A 355 1.96 11.40 4.90
CA PHE A 355 2.17 9.99 4.57
C PHE A 355 0.95 9.60 3.69
N ASN A 356 1.11 9.81 2.38
CA ASN A 356 0.11 10.42 1.49
C ASN A 356 -1.11 9.57 1.11
N GLY A 357 -2.30 10.02 1.57
CA GLY A 357 -3.62 9.49 1.25
C GLY A 357 -4.00 9.53 -0.23
N ASN A 358 -3.70 8.45 -0.92
CA ASN A 358 -3.96 8.20 -2.34
C ASN A 358 -4.96 7.02 -2.45
N GLN A 359 -6.16 7.18 -3.05
CA GLN A 359 -7.20 6.13 -3.09
C GLN A 359 -7.43 5.44 -4.45
N GLY A 360 -7.61 4.11 -4.38
CA GLY A 360 -7.75 3.19 -5.52
C GLY A 360 -9.19 2.96 -5.99
N GLY A 361 -9.40 2.03 -6.92
CA GLY A 361 -10.74 1.64 -7.37
C GLY A 361 -11.60 1.09 -6.22
N VAL A 362 -11.07 0.07 -5.53
CA VAL A 362 -11.62 -0.48 -4.28
C VAL A 362 -10.62 -0.26 -3.14
N TYR A 363 -11.08 0.28 -2.02
CA TYR A 363 -10.24 0.58 -0.86
C TYR A 363 -10.78 -0.05 0.42
N ILE A 364 -9.96 -0.88 1.05
CA ILE A 364 -10.35 -1.69 2.21
C ILE A 364 -9.38 -1.41 3.35
N PHE A 365 -9.89 -0.86 4.45
CA PHE A 365 -9.08 -0.40 5.58
C PHE A 365 -9.80 -0.59 6.93
N GLY A 366 -9.12 -0.35 8.05
CA GLY A 366 -9.74 -0.38 9.39
C GLY A 366 -10.48 -1.67 9.73
N ASP A 367 -9.80 -2.82 9.62
CA ASP A 367 -10.40 -4.16 9.82
C ASP A 367 -11.55 -4.48 8.83
N GLY A 368 -11.59 -3.80 7.69
CA GLY A 368 -12.54 -4.04 6.61
C GLY A 368 -12.45 -5.48 6.09
N ARG A 369 -13.62 -6.03 5.79
CA ARG A 369 -13.78 -7.35 5.17
C ARG A 369 -14.71 -7.18 3.99
N GLY A 370 -14.59 -7.99 2.97
CA GLY A 370 -15.46 -7.85 1.82
C GLY A 370 -15.20 -8.92 0.80
N LEU A 371 -16.19 -9.18 -0.02
CA LEU A 371 -16.08 -10.04 -1.18
C LEU A 371 -16.03 -9.14 -2.41
N ILE A 372 -14.93 -9.22 -3.16
CA ILE A 372 -14.74 -8.54 -4.45
C ILE A 372 -14.63 -9.65 -5.49
N GLU A 373 -15.71 -9.87 -6.23
CA GLU A 373 -15.86 -11.01 -7.13
C GLU A 373 -16.31 -10.64 -8.54
N GLY A 374 -15.65 -11.17 -9.57
CA GLY A 374 -16.13 -11.05 -10.94
C GLY A 374 -16.13 -9.62 -11.49
N ASN A 375 -15.45 -8.67 -10.83
CA ASN A 375 -15.47 -7.26 -11.22
C ASN A 375 -14.44 -6.96 -12.32
N ASP A 376 -14.74 -5.92 -13.09
CA ASP A 376 -13.85 -5.33 -14.08
C ASP A 376 -13.37 -3.95 -13.58
N ILE A 377 -12.08 -3.86 -13.21
CA ILE A 377 -11.50 -2.71 -12.51
C ILE A 377 -10.37 -2.13 -13.35
N TYR A 378 -10.59 -0.95 -13.93
CA TYR A 378 -9.64 -0.38 -14.89
C TYR A 378 -9.55 1.14 -14.94
N GLY A 379 -8.47 1.66 -15.51
CA GLY A 379 -8.32 3.10 -15.76
C GLY A 379 -8.31 3.98 -14.50
N ASN A 380 -8.05 3.38 -13.33
CA ASN A 380 -7.99 4.10 -12.06
C ASN A 380 -6.62 4.79 -11.92
N ALA A 381 -6.62 6.00 -11.33
CA ALA A 381 -5.42 6.79 -11.13
C ALA A 381 -4.43 6.13 -10.14
N LEU A 382 -4.95 5.31 -9.23
CA LEU A 382 -4.19 4.57 -8.23
C LEU A 382 -4.49 3.08 -8.31
N ALA A 383 -4.10 2.30 -7.30
CA ALA A 383 -4.21 0.86 -7.40
C ALA A 383 -5.65 0.42 -7.62
N GLY A 384 -5.87 -0.60 -8.46
CA GLY A 384 -7.22 -1.13 -8.70
C GLY A 384 -7.88 -1.57 -7.40
N ILE A 385 -7.12 -2.29 -6.56
CA ILE A 385 -7.54 -2.68 -5.21
C ILE A 385 -6.45 -2.34 -4.20
N GLN A 386 -6.84 -1.72 -3.10
CA GLN A 386 -5.98 -1.39 -1.96
C GLN A 386 -6.48 -2.08 -0.68
N ILE A 387 -5.60 -2.80 0.01
CA ILE A 387 -5.89 -3.55 1.24
C ILE A 387 -4.91 -3.12 2.33
N ARG A 388 -5.41 -2.54 3.42
CA ARG A 388 -4.56 -2.02 4.49
C ARG A 388 -5.15 -2.11 5.88
N THR A 389 -4.33 -1.77 6.87
CA THR A 389 -4.77 -1.58 8.28
C THR A 389 -5.50 -2.82 8.80
N ASN A 390 -4.82 -3.96 8.76
CA ASN A 390 -5.30 -5.29 9.19
C ASN A 390 -6.55 -5.82 8.44
N SER A 391 -6.93 -5.21 7.32
CA SER A 391 -8.07 -5.69 6.52
C SER A 391 -7.80 -7.07 5.91
N CYS A 392 -8.87 -7.85 5.76
CA CYS A 392 -8.79 -9.24 5.31
C CYS A 392 -9.97 -9.58 4.37
N PRO A 393 -9.96 -9.09 3.12
CA PRO A 393 -10.98 -9.37 2.13
C PRO A 393 -10.73 -10.70 1.38
N ILE A 394 -11.74 -11.11 0.62
CA ILE A 394 -11.65 -12.15 -0.42
C ILE A 394 -11.76 -11.44 -1.77
N VAL A 395 -10.71 -11.55 -2.59
CA VAL A 395 -10.62 -10.96 -3.93
C VAL A 395 -10.50 -12.09 -4.94
N ARG A 396 -11.53 -12.34 -5.74
CA ARG A 396 -11.52 -13.46 -6.70
C ARG A 396 -12.18 -13.19 -8.04
N HIS A 397 -11.73 -13.87 -9.09
CA HIS A 397 -12.34 -13.78 -10.43
C HIS A 397 -12.40 -12.35 -11.02
N ASN A 398 -11.59 -11.41 -10.53
CA ASN A 398 -11.61 -10.04 -11.04
C ASN A 398 -10.61 -9.85 -12.18
N LYS A 399 -10.92 -8.91 -13.08
CA LYS A 399 -9.98 -8.35 -14.05
C LYS A 399 -9.51 -6.98 -13.55
N ILE A 400 -8.20 -6.79 -13.41
CA ILE A 400 -7.62 -5.57 -12.85
C ILE A 400 -6.55 -5.07 -13.80
N HIS A 401 -6.87 -4.05 -14.59
CA HIS A 401 -6.03 -3.69 -15.73
C HIS A 401 -6.01 -2.22 -16.11
N ASP A 402 -5.04 -1.86 -16.96
CA ASP A 402 -4.90 -0.51 -17.52
C ASP A 402 -4.94 0.63 -16.47
N GLY A 403 -4.48 0.34 -15.26
CA GLY A 403 -4.35 1.32 -14.17
C GLY A 403 -3.05 2.13 -14.25
N GLN A 404 -3.08 3.34 -13.70
CA GLN A 404 -1.91 4.22 -13.64
C GLN A 404 -0.95 3.87 -12.48
N HIS A 405 -1.35 2.95 -11.59
CA HIS A 405 -0.54 2.44 -10.49
C HIS A 405 -0.43 0.91 -10.58
N GLY A 406 -0.08 0.23 -9.47
CA GLY A 406 -0.09 -1.22 -9.39
C GLY A 406 -1.50 -1.81 -9.31
N GLY A 407 -1.71 -3.05 -9.75
CA GLY A 407 -3.05 -3.65 -9.81
C GLY A 407 -3.67 -3.84 -8.41
N ILE A 408 -2.96 -4.58 -7.55
CA ILE A 408 -3.36 -4.81 -6.16
C ILE A 408 -2.24 -4.34 -5.23
N TYR A 409 -2.58 -3.51 -4.24
CA TYR A 409 -1.63 -3.00 -3.26
C TYR A 409 -2.03 -3.38 -1.84
N VAL A 410 -1.19 -4.19 -1.17
CA VAL A 410 -1.41 -4.70 0.18
C VAL A 410 -0.34 -4.11 1.10
N HIS A 411 -0.75 -3.26 2.04
CA HIS A 411 0.17 -2.54 2.92
C HIS A 411 -0.37 -2.42 4.36
N GLU A 412 0.43 -1.89 5.29
CA GLU A 412 0.04 -1.71 6.70
C GLU A 412 -0.64 -2.94 7.34
N LYS A 413 0.06 -4.08 7.32
CA LYS A 413 -0.44 -5.36 7.84
C LYS A 413 -1.71 -5.86 7.15
N GLY A 414 -1.95 -5.47 5.91
CA GLY A 414 -3.03 -6.01 5.09
C GLY A 414 -2.91 -7.53 4.91
N GLN A 415 -4.04 -8.20 4.85
CA GLN A 415 -4.17 -9.64 4.72
C GLN A 415 -5.22 -9.95 3.65
N GLY A 416 -5.71 -11.20 3.61
CA GLY A 416 -6.78 -11.63 2.72
C GLY A 416 -6.35 -12.70 1.74
N VAL A 417 -7.35 -13.20 1.02
CA VAL A 417 -7.17 -14.21 -0.03
C VAL A 417 -7.39 -13.53 -1.37
N ILE A 418 -6.38 -13.60 -2.24
CA ILE A 418 -6.38 -13.07 -3.60
C ILE A 418 -6.25 -14.27 -4.52
N GLU A 419 -7.34 -14.72 -5.12
CA GLU A 419 -7.34 -15.95 -5.92
C GLU A 419 -8.03 -15.83 -7.27
N GLU A 420 -7.52 -16.51 -8.29
CA GLU A 420 -8.20 -16.63 -9.59
C GLU A 420 -8.51 -15.27 -10.25
N ASN A 421 -7.66 -14.26 -10.01
CA ASN A 421 -7.75 -12.94 -10.65
C ASN A 421 -6.81 -12.86 -11.86
N GLU A 422 -7.15 -11.95 -12.78
CA GLU A 422 -6.33 -11.59 -13.93
C GLU A 422 -5.86 -10.13 -13.78
N VAL A 423 -4.55 -9.93 -13.63
CA VAL A 423 -3.95 -8.61 -13.34
C VAL A 423 -2.95 -8.27 -14.43
N TYR A 424 -3.23 -7.24 -15.24
CA TYR A 424 -2.41 -6.96 -16.43
C TYR A 424 -2.39 -5.49 -16.88
N SER A 425 -1.41 -5.11 -17.70
CA SER A 425 -1.29 -3.76 -18.29
C SER A 425 -1.25 -2.59 -17.30
N ASN A 426 -1.04 -2.85 -16.01
CA ASN A 426 -0.90 -1.83 -14.98
C ASN A 426 0.48 -1.16 -15.09
N THR A 427 0.53 0.12 -14.73
CA THR A 427 1.74 0.95 -14.93
C THR A 427 2.84 0.65 -13.92
N LEU A 428 2.49 0.27 -12.68
CA LEU A 428 3.45 -0.20 -11.67
C LEU A 428 3.32 -1.71 -11.45
N ALA A 429 3.75 -2.22 -10.30
CA ALA A 429 3.74 -3.65 -10.00
C ALA A 429 2.34 -4.26 -10.10
N GLY A 430 2.21 -5.45 -10.68
CA GLY A 430 0.92 -6.15 -10.76
C GLY A 430 0.30 -6.33 -9.38
N VAL A 431 1.08 -6.92 -8.45
CA VAL A 431 0.74 -6.98 -7.02
C VAL A 431 1.91 -6.49 -6.18
N TRP A 432 1.63 -5.59 -5.24
CA TRP A 432 2.63 -5.05 -4.32
C TRP A 432 2.24 -5.34 -2.88
N VAL A 433 3.13 -6.02 -2.15
CA VAL A 433 2.96 -6.41 -0.75
C VAL A 433 4.05 -5.75 0.11
N THR A 434 3.64 -4.98 1.12
CA THR A 434 4.58 -4.19 1.94
C THR A 434 4.16 -3.99 3.39
N THR A 435 5.06 -3.48 4.21
CA THR A 435 4.79 -2.95 5.56
C THR A 435 4.12 -3.98 6.46
N GLY A 436 4.76 -5.15 6.57
CA GLY A 436 4.29 -6.26 7.42
C GLY A 436 3.06 -7.01 6.90
N SER A 437 2.64 -6.78 5.66
CA SER A 437 1.46 -7.44 5.07
C SER A 437 1.70 -8.91 4.76
N THR A 438 0.64 -9.72 4.85
CA THR A 438 0.68 -11.19 4.78
C THR A 438 -0.48 -11.80 3.95
N PRO A 439 -0.72 -11.36 2.70
CA PRO A 439 -1.76 -11.94 1.86
C PRO A 439 -1.44 -13.38 1.40
N VAL A 440 -2.49 -14.10 0.99
CA VAL A 440 -2.38 -15.38 0.27
C VAL A 440 -2.81 -15.14 -1.19
N LEU A 441 -1.86 -15.29 -2.11
CA LEU A 441 -2.07 -15.15 -3.56
C LEU A 441 -2.03 -16.53 -4.19
N ARG A 442 -3.13 -16.98 -4.79
CA ARG A 442 -3.17 -18.30 -5.46
C ARG A 442 -3.94 -18.37 -6.76
N ARG A 443 -3.48 -19.15 -7.73
CA ARG A 443 -4.18 -19.36 -9.02
C ARG A 443 -4.47 -18.06 -9.79
N ASN A 444 -3.69 -17.01 -9.60
CA ASN A 444 -3.83 -15.76 -10.34
C ASN A 444 -2.99 -15.80 -11.63
N ARG A 445 -3.44 -15.05 -12.64
CA ARG A 445 -2.66 -14.71 -13.83
C ARG A 445 -2.20 -13.26 -13.71
N ILE A 446 -0.91 -13.03 -13.57
CA ILE A 446 -0.32 -11.69 -13.39
C ILE A 446 0.64 -11.45 -14.54
N HIS A 447 0.28 -10.62 -15.52
CA HIS A 447 1.05 -10.54 -16.75
C HIS A 447 1.05 -9.19 -17.44
N SER A 448 1.93 -9.03 -18.44
CA SER A 448 1.92 -7.86 -19.33
C SER A 448 1.99 -6.51 -18.60
N GLY A 449 2.63 -6.48 -17.42
CA GLY A 449 2.81 -5.26 -16.63
C GLY A 449 4.02 -4.46 -17.10
N LYS A 450 3.96 -3.13 -16.95
CA LYS A 450 5.09 -2.24 -17.29
C LYS A 450 6.21 -2.25 -16.25
N GLN A 451 5.98 -2.88 -15.10
CA GLN A 451 6.97 -3.08 -14.03
C GLN A 451 7.06 -4.55 -13.60
N VAL A 452 7.23 -4.79 -12.30
CA VAL A 452 7.38 -6.11 -11.66
C VAL A 452 6.04 -6.82 -11.59
N GLY A 453 6.01 -8.14 -11.75
CA GLY A 453 4.76 -8.90 -11.56
C GLY A 453 4.27 -8.85 -10.12
N VAL A 454 5.04 -9.42 -9.19
CA VAL A 454 4.76 -9.43 -7.75
C VAL A 454 5.93 -8.87 -6.97
N TYR A 455 5.69 -7.89 -6.11
CA TYR A 455 6.72 -7.17 -5.39
C TYR A 455 6.53 -7.24 -3.87
N PHE A 456 7.46 -7.90 -3.19
CA PHE A 456 7.56 -7.94 -1.73
C PHE A 456 8.63 -6.95 -1.24
N TYR A 457 8.19 -5.96 -0.46
CA TYR A 457 9.01 -4.84 0.02
C TYR A 457 8.77 -4.57 1.51
N ASP A 458 9.75 -3.97 2.20
CA ASP A 458 9.61 -3.47 3.59
C ASP A 458 8.87 -4.46 4.52
N ASN A 459 9.50 -5.61 4.76
CA ASN A 459 8.91 -6.70 5.54
C ASN A 459 7.57 -7.20 4.96
N GLY A 460 7.47 -7.26 3.64
CA GLY A 460 6.38 -7.91 2.93
C GLY A 460 6.50 -9.43 3.05
N HIS A 461 5.43 -10.07 3.48
CA HIS A 461 5.35 -11.51 3.69
C HIS A 461 4.14 -12.09 2.96
N GLY A 462 3.83 -13.35 3.22
CA GLY A 462 2.65 -14.02 2.67
C GLY A 462 3.00 -15.26 1.88
N VAL A 463 2.00 -15.74 1.14
CA VAL A 463 2.09 -16.94 0.31
C VAL A 463 1.78 -16.56 -1.12
N LEU A 464 2.64 -16.98 -2.05
CA LEU A 464 2.43 -16.90 -3.49
C LEU A 464 2.47 -18.33 -4.02
N GLU A 465 1.31 -18.92 -4.31
CA GLU A 465 1.21 -20.32 -4.73
C GLU A 465 0.39 -20.58 -6.00
N ASP A 466 0.83 -21.50 -6.86
CA ASP A 466 0.03 -21.92 -8.03
C ASP A 466 -0.37 -20.76 -8.97
N ASN A 467 0.47 -19.73 -9.12
CA ASN A 467 0.21 -18.58 -10.00
C ASN A 467 1.02 -18.65 -11.30
N ASP A 468 0.46 -18.03 -12.34
CA ASP A 468 1.13 -17.79 -13.62
C ASP A 468 1.55 -16.32 -13.70
N ILE A 469 2.86 -16.06 -13.76
CA ILE A 469 3.44 -14.71 -13.74
C ILE A 469 4.34 -14.50 -14.97
N TYR A 470 3.93 -13.66 -15.92
CA TYR A 470 4.63 -13.65 -17.21
C TYR A 470 4.61 -12.32 -17.98
N ASN A 471 5.53 -12.17 -18.95
CA ASN A 471 5.58 -11.03 -19.87
C ASN A 471 5.64 -9.66 -19.19
N HIS A 472 6.37 -9.55 -18.08
CA HIS A 472 6.62 -8.27 -17.40
C HIS A 472 7.87 -7.57 -17.96
N MET A 473 7.87 -6.23 -17.98
CA MET A 473 9.07 -5.47 -18.39
C MET A 473 10.22 -5.58 -17.38
N TYR A 474 9.91 -5.86 -16.11
CA TYR A 474 10.90 -6.12 -15.07
C TYR A 474 10.79 -7.58 -14.61
N SER A 475 11.33 -7.90 -13.44
CA SER A 475 11.30 -9.26 -12.91
C SER A 475 9.87 -9.74 -12.66
N GLY A 476 9.63 -11.04 -12.82
CA GLY A 476 8.34 -11.63 -12.47
C GLY A 476 8.05 -11.45 -10.97
N VAL A 477 9.04 -11.74 -10.12
CA VAL A 477 8.93 -11.54 -8.66
C VAL A 477 10.15 -10.80 -8.11
N GLN A 478 9.93 -9.85 -7.20
CA GLN A 478 10.99 -9.18 -6.44
C GLN A 478 10.80 -9.32 -4.93
N ILE A 479 11.90 -9.56 -4.21
CA ILE A 479 11.92 -9.73 -2.75
C ILE A 479 13.07 -8.89 -2.17
N ARG A 480 12.75 -7.92 -1.30
CA ARG A 480 13.80 -7.10 -0.66
C ARG A 480 13.44 -6.54 0.71
N THR A 481 14.42 -5.98 1.40
CA THR A 481 14.27 -5.23 2.66
C THR A 481 13.58 -6.08 3.74
N GLY A 482 14.22 -7.19 4.11
CA GLY A 482 13.72 -8.10 5.16
C GLY A 482 12.50 -8.95 4.76
N SER A 483 11.95 -8.75 3.55
CA SER A 483 10.82 -9.52 3.05
C SER A 483 11.16 -11.02 2.97
N ASN A 484 10.20 -11.84 3.41
CA ASN A 484 10.36 -13.29 3.49
C ASN A 484 9.04 -14.00 3.11
N PRO A 485 8.65 -13.98 1.83
CA PRO A 485 7.47 -14.70 1.35
C PRO A 485 7.74 -16.20 1.15
N LYS A 486 6.68 -17.01 1.17
CA LYS A 486 6.71 -18.41 0.69
C LYS A 486 6.19 -18.45 -0.74
N ILE A 487 7.04 -18.80 -1.69
CA ILE A 487 6.75 -18.82 -3.13
C ILE A 487 6.80 -20.28 -3.59
N ARG A 488 5.66 -20.87 -3.96
CA ARG A 488 5.61 -22.28 -4.33
C ARG A 488 4.77 -22.62 -5.56
N ARG A 489 5.18 -23.59 -6.36
CA ARG A 489 4.36 -24.11 -7.49
C ARG A 489 3.90 -23.03 -8.49
N ASN A 490 4.65 -21.94 -8.64
CA ASN A 490 4.35 -20.91 -9.62
C ASN A 490 5.10 -21.16 -10.92
N LYS A 491 4.55 -20.67 -12.03
CA LYS A 491 5.22 -20.56 -13.32
C LYS A 491 5.60 -19.11 -13.60
N ILE A 492 6.87 -18.85 -13.89
CA ILE A 492 7.40 -17.49 -14.07
C ILE A 492 8.22 -17.40 -15.36
N TRP A 493 7.72 -16.68 -16.37
CA TRP A 493 8.36 -16.68 -17.71
C TRP A 493 8.16 -15.42 -18.57
N GLY A 494 8.92 -15.31 -19.65
CA GLY A 494 8.72 -14.27 -20.68
C GLY A 494 9.05 -12.84 -20.22
N GLY A 495 9.63 -12.67 -19.03
CA GLY A 495 10.02 -11.36 -18.51
C GLY A 495 11.24 -10.80 -19.25
N GLN A 496 11.31 -9.48 -19.42
CA GLN A 496 12.48 -8.78 -19.99
C GLN A 496 13.65 -8.63 -19.01
N ASN A 497 13.47 -9.07 -17.76
CA ASN A 497 14.48 -9.09 -16.72
C ASN A 497 14.60 -10.51 -16.12
N GLY A 498 15.17 -10.68 -14.92
CA GLY A 498 15.26 -11.98 -14.28
C GLY A 498 13.91 -12.48 -13.76
N GLY A 499 13.69 -13.80 -13.72
CA GLY A 499 12.41 -14.39 -13.27
C GLY A 499 12.07 -14.00 -11.83
N ILE A 500 12.98 -14.31 -10.90
CA ILE A 500 12.92 -13.89 -9.48
C ILE A 500 14.17 -13.10 -9.13
N LEU A 501 14.02 -11.92 -8.53
CA LEU A 501 15.12 -11.11 -8.01
C LEU A 501 15.01 -10.92 -6.49
N VAL A 502 16.01 -11.42 -5.76
CA VAL A 502 16.15 -11.27 -4.31
C VAL A 502 17.34 -10.35 -4.02
N TYR A 503 17.08 -9.21 -3.37
CA TYR A 503 18.11 -8.21 -3.12
C TYR A 503 17.89 -7.42 -1.82
N ASN A 504 18.91 -6.69 -1.38
CA ASN A 504 18.91 -5.86 -0.16
C ASN A 504 18.36 -6.62 1.06
N SER A 505 19.06 -7.69 1.47
CA SER A 505 18.70 -8.53 2.61
C SER A 505 17.32 -9.24 2.47
N GLY A 506 16.94 -9.65 1.27
CA GLY A 506 15.75 -10.50 1.06
C GLY A 506 16.01 -11.97 1.43
N LEU A 507 14.98 -12.69 1.92
CA LEU A 507 15.14 -14.04 2.51
C LEU A 507 14.28 -15.15 1.89
N GLY A 508 13.32 -14.85 1.01
CA GLY A 508 12.21 -15.73 0.65
C GLY A 508 12.48 -17.25 0.50
N PHE A 509 11.46 -18.05 0.79
CA PHE A 509 11.45 -19.50 0.60
C PHE A 509 10.79 -19.86 -0.74
N ILE A 510 11.60 -20.27 -1.71
CA ILE A 510 11.23 -20.46 -3.12
C ILE A 510 11.28 -21.95 -3.42
N GLU A 511 10.13 -22.59 -3.56
CA GLU A 511 10.01 -24.05 -3.60
C GLU A 511 9.14 -24.58 -4.74
N ASP A 512 9.56 -25.64 -5.44
CA ASP A 512 8.73 -26.33 -6.44
C ASP A 512 8.20 -25.39 -7.56
N ASN A 513 8.92 -24.32 -7.92
CA ASN A 513 8.54 -23.39 -9.01
C ASN A 513 9.18 -23.77 -10.35
N GLU A 514 8.56 -23.34 -11.44
CA GLU A 514 9.08 -23.46 -12.80
C GLU A 514 9.37 -22.05 -13.35
N ILE A 515 10.64 -21.78 -13.67
CA ILE A 515 11.13 -20.45 -14.06
C ILE A 515 11.88 -20.59 -15.38
N PHE A 516 11.37 -19.98 -16.46
CA PHE A 516 11.89 -20.23 -17.80
C PHE A 516 11.71 -19.08 -18.78
N ASP A 517 12.42 -19.09 -19.92
CA ASP A 517 12.29 -18.11 -21.01
C ASP A 517 12.29 -16.63 -20.54
N ASN A 518 13.11 -16.33 -19.53
CA ASN A 518 13.35 -14.97 -19.08
C ASN A 518 14.58 -14.41 -19.81
N ALA A 519 14.55 -13.11 -20.13
CA ALA A 519 15.62 -12.47 -20.90
C ALA A 519 16.93 -12.33 -20.12
N MET A 520 16.84 -12.30 -18.78
CA MET A 520 18.00 -12.34 -17.88
C MET A 520 17.94 -13.60 -17.01
N ALA A 521 18.68 -13.63 -15.90
CA ALA A 521 18.79 -14.86 -15.13
C ALA A 521 17.44 -15.36 -14.58
N GLY A 522 17.27 -16.68 -14.52
CA GLY A 522 16.06 -17.27 -13.91
C GLY A 522 15.88 -16.78 -12.47
N VAL A 523 16.93 -16.87 -11.65
CA VAL A 523 16.95 -16.30 -10.30
C VAL A 523 18.20 -15.46 -10.06
N TRP A 524 17.99 -14.25 -9.51
CA TRP A 524 19.06 -13.39 -9.03
C TRP A 524 19.05 -13.23 -7.52
N ILE A 525 20.24 -13.35 -6.93
CA ILE A 525 20.47 -13.15 -5.51
C ILE A 525 21.60 -12.14 -5.33
N LYS A 526 21.33 -10.99 -4.71
CA LYS A 526 22.37 -9.97 -4.50
C LYS A 526 22.23 -9.17 -3.22
N THR A 527 23.26 -8.39 -2.89
CA THR A 527 23.27 -7.43 -1.77
C THR A 527 22.87 -8.10 -0.46
N ASP A 528 23.71 -9.03 -0.02
CA ASP A 528 23.58 -9.75 1.26
C ASP A 528 22.25 -10.50 1.45
N SER A 529 21.54 -10.80 0.36
CA SER A 529 20.32 -11.60 0.40
C SER A 529 20.64 -13.07 0.64
N ASN A 530 19.72 -13.77 1.31
CA ASN A 530 19.92 -15.14 1.75
C ASN A 530 18.63 -15.97 1.61
N PRO A 531 18.14 -16.21 0.37
CA PRO A 531 16.96 -17.02 0.14
C PRO A 531 17.24 -18.52 0.24
N THR A 532 16.17 -19.31 0.37
CA THR A 532 16.22 -20.77 0.21
C THR A 532 15.48 -21.16 -1.06
N LEU A 533 16.17 -21.83 -1.98
CA LEU A 533 15.65 -22.35 -3.24
C LEU A 533 15.63 -23.88 -3.17
N ARG A 534 14.44 -24.49 -3.22
CA ARG A 534 14.30 -25.94 -3.12
C ARG A 534 13.46 -26.54 -4.25
N ARG A 535 13.96 -27.57 -4.93
CA ARG A 535 13.19 -28.32 -5.95
C ARG A 535 12.58 -27.47 -7.07
N ASN A 536 13.22 -26.36 -7.43
CA ASN A 536 12.78 -25.53 -8.55
C ASN A 536 13.34 -26.07 -9.87
N LYS A 537 12.61 -25.85 -10.97
CA LYS A 537 13.08 -26.03 -12.34
C LYS A 537 13.40 -24.66 -12.93
N ILE A 538 14.65 -24.45 -13.35
CA ILE A 538 15.13 -23.17 -13.87
C ILE A 538 15.82 -23.41 -15.20
N HIS A 539 15.16 -23.05 -16.30
CA HIS A 539 15.60 -23.52 -17.61
C HIS A 539 15.25 -22.63 -18.77
N ASP A 540 15.90 -22.88 -19.91
CA ASP A 540 15.62 -22.21 -21.19
C ASP A 540 15.64 -20.66 -21.07
N GLY A 541 16.43 -20.12 -20.13
CA GLY A 541 16.67 -18.68 -19.97
C GLY A 541 17.77 -18.17 -20.91
N ARG A 542 17.73 -16.87 -21.25
CA ARG A 542 18.69 -16.23 -22.18
C ARG A 542 19.99 -15.76 -21.51
N ASP A 543 20.07 -15.90 -20.19
CA ASP A 543 21.25 -15.61 -19.36
C ASP A 543 21.52 -16.83 -18.44
N GLY A 544 22.18 -16.63 -17.29
CA GLY A 544 22.46 -17.70 -16.33
C GLY A 544 21.20 -18.26 -15.67
N GLY A 545 21.21 -19.53 -15.26
CA GLY A 545 20.07 -20.10 -14.54
C GLY A 545 19.85 -19.39 -13.19
N ILE A 546 20.88 -19.42 -12.35
CA ILE A 546 20.93 -18.66 -11.09
C ILE A 546 22.20 -17.83 -11.04
N CYS A 547 22.11 -16.52 -10.81
CA CYS A 547 23.28 -15.69 -10.58
C CYS A 547 23.29 -15.04 -9.19
N ILE A 548 24.43 -15.11 -8.52
CA ILE A 548 24.63 -14.74 -7.12
C ILE A 548 25.79 -13.74 -7.03
N PHE A 549 25.50 -12.52 -6.58
CA PHE A 549 26.42 -11.40 -6.59
C PHE A 549 26.43 -10.62 -5.26
N ASN A 550 27.42 -9.75 -5.09
CA ASN A 550 27.49 -8.71 -4.05
C ASN A 550 27.14 -9.23 -2.64
N GLY A 551 27.91 -10.19 -2.14
CA GLY A 551 27.67 -10.76 -0.81
C GLY A 551 26.46 -11.70 -0.73
N GLY A 552 25.85 -12.04 -1.86
CA GLY A 552 24.72 -12.95 -1.94
C GLY A 552 25.03 -14.32 -1.33
N ARG A 553 24.04 -14.88 -0.63
CA ARG A 553 24.08 -16.18 0.05
C ARG A 553 22.83 -16.97 -0.31
N GLY A 554 22.65 -18.11 0.31
CA GLY A 554 21.43 -18.89 0.19
C GLY A 554 21.70 -20.37 0.19
N LEU A 555 20.63 -21.13 0.41
CA LEU A 555 20.63 -22.58 0.25
C LEU A 555 19.91 -22.92 -1.05
N LEU A 556 20.63 -23.52 -1.98
CA LEU A 556 20.10 -24.06 -3.22
C LEU A 556 20.10 -25.58 -3.08
N GLU A 557 18.93 -26.18 -2.87
CA GLU A 557 18.80 -27.61 -2.62
C GLU A 557 17.89 -28.31 -3.64
N GLU A 558 18.36 -29.42 -4.21
CA GLU A 558 17.54 -30.30 -5.07
C GLU A 558 16.91 -29.58 -6.30
N ASN A 559 17.52 -28.50 -6.80
CA ASN A 559 17.02 -27.79 -7.98
C ASN A 559 17.53 -28.42 -9.28
N ASP A 560 16.70 -28.32 -10.32
CA ASP A 560 17.04 -28.68 -11.70
C ASP A 560 17.32 -27.41 -12.50
N ILE A 561 18.54 -27.25 -13.00
CA ILE A 561 18.99 -26.06 -13.70
C ILE A 561 19.55 -26.49 -15.06
N PHE A 562 18.88 -26.16 -16.16
CA PHE A 562 19.24 -26.74 -17.45
C PHE A 562 18.92 -25.88 -18.66
N ARG A 563 19.63 -26.09 -19.77
CA ARG A 563 19.40 -25.40 -21.06
C ARG A 563 19.36 -23.86 -20.98
N ASN A 564 20.03 -23.28 -20.00
CA ASN A 564 20.24 -21.83 -19.93
C ASN A 564 21.38 -21.43 -20.87
N ALA A 565 21.28 -20.24 -21.47
CA ALA A 565 22.24 -19.77 -22.48
C ALA A 565 23.63 -19.49 -21.89
N GLN A 566 23.69 -19.05 -20.64
CA GLN A 566 24.95 -18.86 -19.90
C GLN A 566 25.11 -19.93 -18.81
N ALA A 567 25.99 -19.68 -17.84
CA ALA A 567 26.28 -20.63 -16.77
C ALA A 567 25.00 -21.07 -16.04
N GLY A 568 24.90 -22.36 -15.73
CA GLY A 568 23.79 -22.87 -14.93
C GLY A 568 23.70 -22.12 -13.59
N VAL A 569 24.81 -22.05 -12.86
CA VAL A 569 24.95 -21.20 -11.68
C VAL A 569 26.21 -20.32 -11.78
N LEU A 570 26.04 -19.01 -11.68
CA LEU A 570 27.11 -18.03 -11.63
C LEU A 570 27.24 -17.42 -10.23
N ILE A 571 28.41 -17.50 -9.62
CA ILE A 571 28.67 -17.00 -8.27
C ILE A 571 29.85 -16.01 -8.33
N SER A 572 29.64 -14.78 -7.87
CA SER A 572 30.65 -13.72 -8.01
C SER A 572 30.57 -12.70 -6.86
N THR A 573 31.60 -11.88 -6.74
CA THR A 573 31.63 -10.67 -5.91
C THR A 573 31.40 -10.96 -4.43
N ASN A 574 32.32 -11.71 -3.84
CA ASN A 574 32.31 -12.08 -2.42
C ASN A 574 31.02 -12.81 -1.99
N SER A 575 30.39 -13.56 -2.89
CA SER A 575 29.19 -14.36 -2.57
C SER A 575 29.57 -15.72 -1.99
N HIS A 576 28.70 -16.29 -1.15
CA HIS A 576 28.98 -17.49 -0.35
C HIS A 576 27.75 -18.42 -0.22
N PRO A 577 27.19 -18.96 -1.32
CA PRO A 577 26.03 -19.85 -1.25
C PRO A 577 26.41 -21.29 -0.89
N VAL A 578 25.40 -22.06 -0.50
CA VAL A 578 25.46 -23.53 -0.33
C VAL A 578 24.59 -24.18 -1.40
N LEU A 579 25.20 -25.03 -2.22
CA LEU A 579 24.52 -25.82 -3.24
C LEU A 579 24.54 -27.29 -2.83
N ARG A 580 23.36 -27.88 -2.62
CA ARG A 580 23.21 -29.27 -2.19
C ARG A 580 22.31 -30.07 -3.14
N LYS A 581 22.78 -31.23 -3.63
CA LYS A 581 21.98 -32.17 -4.43
C LYS A 581 21.30 -31.56 -5.67
N ASN A 582 21.83 -30.48 -6.24
CA ASN A 582 21.27 -29.90 -7.45
C ASN A 582 21.70 -30.70 -8.69
N ARG A 583 20.88 -30.67 -9.73
CA ARG A 583 21.22 -31.19 -11.07
C ARG A 583 21.39 -30.02 -12.03
N ILE A 584 22.58 -29.88 -12.61
CA ILE A 584 22.94 -28.76 -13.48
C ILE A 584 23.43 -29.32 -14.81
N PHE A 585 22.63 -29.20 -15.85
CA PHE A 585 22.85 -30.00 -17.05
C PHE A 585 22.35 -29.39 -18.35
N ASP A 586 22.84 -29.92 -19.48
CA ASP A 586 22.46 -29.51 -20.84
C ASP A 586 22.53 -27.98 -21.07
N GLY A 587 23.36 -27.26 -20.31
CA GLY A 587 23.55 -25.81 -20.45
C GLY A 587 24.44 -25.47 -21.65
N PHE A 588 24.22 -24.29 -22.23
CA PHE A 588 24.99 -23.82 -23.38
C PHE A 588 26.34 -23.19 -23.02
N ALA A 589 26.66 -23.10 -21.72
CA ALA A 589 27.95 -22.65 -21.20
C ALA A 589 28.49 -23.62 -20.14
N ALA A 590 29.06 -23.12 -19.04
CA ALA A 590 29.52 -23.94 -17.92
C ALA A 590 28.36 -24.36 -17.00
N GLY A 591 28.53 -25.46 -16.27
CA GLY A 591 27.56 -25.86 -15.25
C GLY A 591 27.52 -24.86 -14.08
N ILE A 592 28.63 -24.78 -13.35
CA ILE A 592 28.85 -23.81 -12.27
C ILE A 592 30.07 -22.97 -12.60
N GLU A 593 29.98 -21.66 -12.40
CA GLU A 593 31.07 -20.71 -12.59
C GLU A 593 31.22 -19.81 -11.35
N ILE A 594 32.45 -19.67 -10.83
CA ILE A 594 32.73 -18.95 -9.60
C ILE A 594 33.91 -18.00 -9.81
N THR A 595 33.71 -16.71 -9.55
CA THR A 595 34.67 -15.63 -9.84
C THR A 595 34.74 -14.58 -8.72
N ASN A 596 35.62 -13.58 -8.88
CA ASN A 596 35.62 -12.35 -8.08
C ASN A 596 35.57 -12.58 -6.56
N HIS A 597 36.50 -13.41 -6.05
CA HIS A 597 36.66 -13.74 -4.63
C HIS A 597 35.42 -14.38 -3.97
N ALA A 598 34.46 -14.87 -4.78
CA ALA A 598 33.38 -15.69 -4.25
C ALA A 598 33.90 -17.06 -3.80
N THR A 599 33.15 -17.68 -2.91
CA THR A 599 33.36 -19.07 -2.50
C THR A 599 32.03 -19.81 -2.55
N ALA A 600 32.05 -21.13 -2.41
CA ALA A 600 30.82 -21.91 -2.30
C ALA A 600 31.07 -23.21 -1.54
N THR A 601 30.00 -23.73 -0.93
CA THR A 601 29.94 -25.12 -0.47
C THR A 601 29.09 -25.91 -1.44
N LEU A 602 29.70 -26.89 -2.11
CA LEU A 602 29.05 -27.77 -3.08
C LEU A 602 28.99 -29.19 -2.47
N GLU A 603 27.80 -29.71 -2.23
CA GLU A 603 27.59 -31.04 -1.65
C GLU A 603 26.61 -31.90 -2.48
N GLY A 604 27.06 -33.06 -2.97
CA GLY A 604 26.17 -34.03 -3.62
C GLY A 604 25.57 -33.58 -4.96
N ASN A 605 26.09 -32.52 -5.60
CA ASN A 605 25.54 -31.99 -6.85
C ASN A 605 25.94 -32.88 -8.04
N GLN A 606 25.09 -32.91 -9.07
CA GLN A 606 25.33 -33.59 -10.34
C GLN A 606 25.43 -32.55 -11.45
N ILE A 607 26.59 -32.48 -12.12
CA ILE A 607 26.87 -31.45 -13.13
C ILE A 607 27.35 -32.14 -14.42
N PHE A 608 26.53 -32.12 -15.46
CA PHE A 608 26.78 -32.97 -16.62
C PHE A 608 26.24 -32.41 -17.94
N ASN A 609 26.79 -32.87 -19.07
CA ASN A 609 26.35 -32.51 -20.43
C ASN A 609 26.33 -31.01 -20.77
N ASN A 610 27.04 -30.17 -20.02
CA ASN A 610 27.16 -28.75 -20.36
C ASN A 610 28.13 -28.55 -21.53
N ARG A 611 27.93 -27.51 -22.35
CA ARG A 611 28.77 -27.23 -23.55
C ARG A 611 30.23 -26.96 -23.18
N PHE A 612 30.47 -26.26 -22.07
CA PHE A 612 31.82 -26.02 -21.57
C PHE A 612 32.16 -27.02 -20.47
N GLY A 613 32.94 -26.62 -19.47
CA GLY A 613 33.22 -27.47 -18.30
C GLY A 613 32.05 -27.52 -17.33
N GLY A 614 32.04 -28.53 -16.47
CA GLY A 614 31.04 -28.63 -15.40
C GLY A 614 31.25 -27.61 -14.29
N LEU A 615 32.49 -27.40 -13.84
CA LEU A 615 32.82 -26.45 -12.77
C LEU A 615 34.00 -25.59 -13.18
N PHE A 616 33.81 -24.28 -13.10
CA PHE A 616 34.78 -23.25 -13.45
C PHE A 616 35.09 -22.35 -12.24
N LEU A 617 36.37 -22.25 -11.88
CA LEU A 617 36.90 -21.48 -10.76
C LEU A 617 37.95 -20.47 -11.22
N ALA A 618 37.71 -19.17 -11.02
CA ALA A 618 38.69 -18.14 -11.35
C ALA A 618 39.92 -18.19 -10.41
N SER A 619 41.01 -17.53 -10.81
CA SER A 619 42.21 -17.41 -9.97
C SER A 619 41.88 -16.89 -8.57
N GLY A 620 42.35 -17.60 -7.55
CA GLY A 620 42.13 -17.25 -6.14
C GLY A 620 40.77 -17.69 -5.56
N VAL A 621 39.90 -18.31 -6.36
CA VAL A 621 38.64 -18.89 -5.88
C VAL A 621 38.89 -20.26 -5.26
N ASN A 622 38.33 -20.47 -4.07
CA ASN A 622 38.34 -21.74 -3.37
C ASN A 622 36.91 -22.21 -3.08
N VAL A 623 36.67 -23.50 -3.22
CA VAL A 623 35.37 -24.13 -2.94
C VAL A 623 35.52 -25.31 -2.00
N THR A 624 34.50 -25.51 -1.16
CA THR A 624 34.36 -26.75 -0.39
C THR A 624 33.54 -27.74 -1.21
N MET A 625 34.11 -28.92 -1.49
CA MET A 625 33.50 -29.96 -2.31
C MET A 625 33.29 -31.22 -1.48
N LYS A 626 32.10 -31.81 -1.55
CA LYS A 626 31.79 -33.11 -0.96
C LYS A 626 30.83 -33.89 -1.86
N ASP A 627 31.17 -35.11 -2.23
CA ASP A 627 30.29 -36.05 -2.96
C ASP A 627 29.68 -35.51 -4.28
N ASN A 628 30.29 -34.52 -4.92
CA ASN A 628 29.81 -33.98 -6.20
C ASN A 628 30.22 -34.88 -7.37
N LYS A 629 29.35 -35.00 -8.36
CA LYS A 629 29.58 -35.77 -9.59
C LYS A 629 29.61 -34.83 -10.79
N ILE A 630 30.79 -34.66 -11.39
CA ILE A 630 31.00 -33.85 -12.59
C ILE A 630 31.38 -34.80 -13.73
N MET A 631 30.54 -34.94 -14.74
CA MET A 631 30.72 -35.97 -15.78
C MET A 631 30.18 -35.55 -17.14
N ASN A 632 30.71 -36.12 -18.23
CA ASN A 632 30.14 -36.01 -19.59
C ASN A 632 29.90 -34.58 -20.09
N ASN A 633 30.61 -33.58 -19.58
CA ASN A 633 30.58 -32.25 -20.16
C ASN A 633 31.32 -32.25 -21.50
N GLN A 634 30.99 -31.30 -22.38
CA GLN A 634 31.54 -31.31 -23.73
C GLN A 634 32.93 -30.69 -23.81
N ASP A 635 33.36 -29.96 -22.77
CA ASP A 635 34.70 -29.39 -22.60
C ASP A 635 35.17 -28.62 -23.86
N ALA A 636 34.25 -27.86 -24.47
CA ALA A 636 34.52 -27.21 -25.76
C ALA A 636 35.71 -26.23 -25.70
N ILE A 637 35.96 -25.62 -24.54
CA ILE A 637 37.12 -24.74 -24.32
C ILE A 637 38.43 -25.53 -24.37
N GLU A 638 38.56 -26.63 -23.62
CA GLU A 638 39.77 -27.48 -23.64
C GLU A 638 40.02 -28.08 -25.04
N LYS A 639 38.95 -28.46 -25.75
CA LYS A 639 39.02 -28.91 -27.15
C LYS A 639 39.50 -27.81 -28.09
N ALA A 640 39.09 -26.56 -27.89
CA ALA A 640 39.55 -25.44 -28.71
C ALA A 640 41.02 -25.10 -28.42
N VAL A 641 41.42 -25.16 -27.15
CA VAL A 641 42.80 -24.97 -26.71
C VAL A 641 43.72 -26.00 -27.36
N SER A 642 43.38 -27.29 -27.25
CA SER A 642 44.15 -28.38 -27.84
C SER A 642 44.22 -28.34 -29.37
N ARG A 643 43.20 -27.80 -30.04
CA ARG A 643 43.18 -27.60 -31.50
C ARG A 643 43.89 -26.33 -31.98
N GLY A 644 44.42 -25.50 -31.08
CA GLY A 644 45.09 -24.26 -31.45
C GLY A 644 44.14 -23.15 -31.94
N GLN A 645 42.85 -23.20 -31.59
CA GLN A 645 41.84 -22.22 -32.01
C GLN A 645 41.81 -21.01 -31.08
N CYS A 646 41.55 -19.81 -31.61
CA CYS A 646 41.29 -18.63 -30.78
C CYS A 646 39.98 -18.84 -30.00
N LEU A 647 39.97 -18.54 -28.69
CA LEU A 647 38.78 -18.71 -27.86
C LEU A 647 37.62 -17.80 -28.27
N TYR A 648 37.91 -16.63 -28.88
CA TYR A 648 36.89 -15.75 -29.45
C TYR A 648 36.02 -16.47 -30.50
N LYS A 649 36.56 -17.46 -31.22
CA LYS A 649 35.81 -18.25 -32.21
C LYS A 649 34.75 -19.16 -31.57
N ILE A 650 34.98 -19.59 -30.33
CA ILE A 650 34.07 -20.50 -29.61
C ILE A 650 33.00 -19.72 -28.88
N SER A 651 33.40 -18.59 -28.32
CA SER A 651 32.58 -17.79 -27.42
C SER A 651 31.87 -16.62 -28.09
N SER A 652 32.36 -16.20 -29.27
CA SER A 652 31.96 -14.97 -29.95
C SER A 652 31.98 -13.79 -28.97
N TYR A 653 31.01 -12.87 -29.11
CA TYR A 653 30.73 -11.77 -28.19
C TYR A 653 29.63 -12.10 -27.16
N THR A 654 29.07 -13.32 -27.17
CA THR A 654 27.90 -13.67 -26.34
C THR A 654 28.24 -14.48 -25.10
N SER A 655 29.45 -15.04 -24.98
CA SER A 655 29.86 -15.81 -23.81
C SER A 655 31.31 -15.50 -23.44
N TYR A 656 31.64 -15.48 -22.15
CA TYR A 656 32.99 -15.22 -21.66
C TYR A 656 33.58 -16.52 -21.14
N PRO A 657 34.38 -17.25 -21.93
CA PRO A 657 34.90 -18.53 -21.48
C PRO A 657 35.97 -18.27 -20.43
N MET A 658 35.84 -18.95 -19.29
CA MET A 658 36.87 -18.88 -18.26
C MET A 658 38.10 -19.68 -18.69
N HIS A 659 39.24 -19.00 -18.81
CA HIS A 659 40.51 -19.57 -19.28
C HIS A 659 41.70 -18.76 -18.74
N ASP A 660 42.92 -19.26 -18.93
CA ASP A 660 44.16 -18.48 -18.76
C ASP A 660 44.26 -17.36 -19.81
N PHE A 661 44.40 -16.13 -19.31
CA PHE A 661 44.59 -14.93 -20.12
C PHE A 661 45.90 -14.23 -19.84
N TYR A 662 46.42 -13.59 -20.90
CA TYR A 662 47.74 -12.98 -20.93
C TYR A 662 47.68 -11.53 -21.44
N ARG A 663 48.61 -10.71 -20.97
CA ARG A 663 48.92 -9.37 -21.48
C ARG A 663 50.11 -9.47 -22.41
N CYS A 664 50.19 -8.62 -23.44
CA CYS A 664 51.35 -8.53 -24.33
C CYS A 664 51.97 -7.12 -24.27
N HIS A 665 53.10 -6.99 -23.59
CA HIS A 665 53.81 -5.72 -23.42
C HIS A 665 54.38 -5.20 -24.74
N THR A 666 54.85 -6.09 -25.61
CA THR A 666 55.35 -5.73 -26.95
C THR A 666 54.28 -5.08 -27.83
N CYS A 667 53.01 -5.47 -27.66
CA CYS A 667 51.88 -4.88 -28.40
C CYS A 667 51.26 -3.67 -27.68
N ASN A 668 51.87 -3.20 -26.59
CA ASN A 668 51.38 -2.10 -25.75
C ASN A 668 49.91 -2.30 -25.30
N THR A 669 49.54 -3.54 -25.00
CA THR A 669 48.19 -3.85 -24.51
C THR A 669 47.99 -3.30 -23.10
N THR A 670 46.84 -2.73 -22.82
CA THR A 670 46.50 -2.14 -21.52
C THR A 670 45.94 -3.17 -20.54
N ASP A 671 45.66 -2.77 -19.30
CA ASP A 671 44.96 -3.59 -18.30
C ASP A 671 43.54 -4.03 -18.71
N ARG A 672 42.98 -3.41 -19.75
CA ARG A 672 41.67 -3.78 -20.30
C ARG A 672 41.74 -4.91 -21.32
N ASN A 673 42.94 -5.28 -21.77
CA ASN A 673 43.12 -6.26 -22.82
C ASN A 673 43.53 -7.63 -22.24
N ALA A 674 42.96 -8.69 -22.78
CA ALA A 674 43.22 -10.07 -22.42
C ALA A 674 43.37 -10.93 -23.69
N ILE A 675 44.49 -11.66 -23.80
CA ILE A 675 44.80 -12.50 -24.96
C ILE A 675 44.77 -13.97 -24.53
N CYS A 676 44.08 -14.83 -25.28
CA CYS A 676 44.01 -16.26 -24.96
C CYS A 676 45.32 -17.00 -25.24
N VAL A 677 45.49 -18.16 -24.60
CA VAL A 677 46.68 -19.02 -24.70
C VAL A 677 47.11 -19.37 -26.13
N ASN A 678 46.17 -19.51 -27.06
CA ASN A 678 46.51 -19.86 -28.44
C ASN A 678 46.97 -18.65 -29.24
N CYS A 679 46.39 -17.47 -29.01
CA CYS A 679 46.84 -16.24 -29.63
C CYS A 679 48.25 -15.86 -29.17
N ILE A 680 48.60 -16.06 -27.89
CA ILE A 680 49.98 -15.81 -27.45
C ILE A 680 50.99 -16.79 -28.07
N LYS A 681 50.58 -18.04 -28.34
CA LYS A 681 51.44 -19.05 -29.00
C LYS A 681 51.62 -18.83 -30.50
N LYS A 682 50.75 -18.06 -31.14
CA LYS A 682 50.75 -17.88 -32.61
C LYS A 682 50.87 -16.43 -33.04
N CYS A 683 49.86 -15.61 -32.73
CA CYS A 683 49.84 -14.20 -33.13
C CYS A 683 50.87 -13.35 -32.39
N HIS A 684 51.18 -13.68 -31.14
CA HIS A 684 52.17 -12.97 -30.31
C HIS A 684 53.39 -13.85 -30.00
N GLN A 685 53.71 -14.79 -30.90
CA GLN A 685 54.88 -15.65 -30.73
C GLN A 685 56.16 -14.80 -30.70
N GLY A 686 56.97 -14.96 -29.66
CA GLY A 686 58.22 -14.20 -29.49
C GLY A 686 58.04 -12.80 -28.90
N HIS A 687 56.82 -12.41 -28.53
CA HIS A 687 56.57 -11.17 -27.80
C HIS A 687 56.77 -11.36 -26.29
N ASP A 688 57.01 -10.26 -25.60
CA ASP A 688 56.97 -10.20 -24.14
C ASP A 688 55.51 -10.26 -23.66
N VAL A 689 55.19 -11.33 -22.93
CA VAL A 689 53.84 -11.64 -22.46
C VAL A 689 53.83 -12.00 -20.99
N GLU A 690 52.78 -11.57 -20.31
CA GLU A 690 52.58 -11.75 -18.87
C GLU A 690 51.27 -12.51 -18.63
N PHE A 691 51.28 -13.54 -17.79
CA PHE A 691 50.04 -14.16 -17.33
C PHE A 691 49.31 -13.21 -16.38
N ILE A 692 48.05 -12.90 -16.68
CA ILE A 692 47.24 -11.98 -15.87
C ILE A 692 46.48 -12.77 -14.80
N ARG A 693 45.64 -13.71 -15.23
CA ARG A 693 44.78 -14.55 -14.39
C ARG A 693 44.02 -15.56 -15.24
N HIS A 694 43.51 -16.58 -14.56
CA HIS A 694 42.48 -17.47 -15.05
C HIS A 694 41.11 -16.87 -14.69
N ASP A 695 40.39 -16.32 -15.66
CA ASP A 695 39.13 -15.62 -15.40
C ASP A 695 38.31 -15.47 -16.69
N ARG A 696 37.22 -14.73 -16.64
CA ARG A 696 36.30 -14.48 -17.75
C ARG A 696 36.71 -13.27 -18.56
N PHE A 697 37.31 -13.52 -19.72
CA PHE A 697 37.62 -12.47 -20.69
C PHE A 697 37.27 -12.89 -22.12
N PHE A 698 37.07 -11.89 -22.98
CA PHE A 698 37.20 -12.13 -24.42
C PHE A 698 38.68 -12.13 -24.80
N CYS A 699 39.00 -12.83 -25.89
CA CYS A 699 40.32 -12.67 -26.51
C CYS A 699 40.31 -11.42 -27.40
N ASP A 700 40.89 -10.32 -26.92
CA ASP A 700 41.01 -9.05 -27.64
C ASP A 700 41.69 -9.18 -29.00
N CYS A 701 42.68 -10.07 -29.10
CA CYS A 701 43.30 -10.40 -30.38
C CYS A 701 42.24 -10.88 -31.38
N GLY A 702 41.41 -11.86 -30.98
CA GLY A 702 40.36 -12.42 -31.84
C GLY A 702 39.22 -11.45 -32.16
N ALA A 703 38.90 -10.56 -31.22
CA ALA A 703 37.89 -9.51 -31.39
C ALA A 703 38.33 -8.39 -32.35
N GLY A 704 39.61 -8.37 -32.77
CA GLY A 704 40.14 -7.33 -33.65
C GLY A 704 40.35 -5.98 -32.95
N THR A 705 40.42 -5.94 -31.62
CA THR A 705 40.64 -4.71 -30.84
C THR A 705 42.12 -4.33 -30.74
N LEU A 706 43.02 -5.19 -31.22
CA LEU A 706 44.47 -4.97 -31.26
C LEU A 706 44.94 -4.55 -32.65
N SER A 707 46.10 -3.89 -32.71
CA SER A 707 46.70 -3.38 -33.95
C SER A 707 47.04 -4.45 -34.98
N ASN A 708 47.30 -5.69 -34.56
CA ASN A 708 47.57 -6.82 -35.45
C ASN A 708 46.34 -7.74 -35.56
N PRO A 709 45.92 -8.12 -36.79
CA PRO A 709 44.78 -8.99 -36.98
C PRO A 709 45.06 -10.42 -36.50
N CYS A 710 44.06 -11.05 -35.88
CA CYS A 710 44.19 -12.43 -35.40
C CYS A 710 44.18 -13.44 -36.55
N THR A 711 45.22 -14.25 -36.66
CA THR A 711 45.31 -15.33 -37.64
C THR A 711 44.54 -16.60 -37.24
N LEU A 712 44.02 -16.65 -36.00
CA LEU A 712 43.35 -17.81 -35.41
C LEU A 712 41.83 -17.65 -35.27
N ALA A 713 41.28 -16.44 -35.40
CA ALA A 713 39.84 -16.18 -35.26
C ALA A 713 39.06 -16.67 -36.50
N GLY A 714 39.65 -16.57 -37.70
CA GLY A 714 38.96 -16.84 -38.98
C GLY A 714 38.19 -15.61 -39.49
N GLU A 715 37.28 -15.80 -40.46
CA GLU A 715 36.36 -14.74 -40.90
C GLU A 715 35.46 -14.28 -39.74
N PRO A 716 35.15 -12.97 -39.66
CA PRO A 716 34.32 -12.44 -38.59
C PRO A 716 32.95 -13.13 -38.60
N THR A 717 32.55 -13.69 -37.46
CA THR A 717 31.17 -14.12 -37.25
C THR A 717 30.30 -12.87 -37.19
N HIS A 718 29.78 -12.47 -38.36
CA HIS A 718 28.75 -11.45 -38.50
C HIS A 718 27.47 -11.93 -37.80
N ASP A 719 27.35 -11.70 -36.50
CA ASP A 719 26.06 -11.45 -35.88
C ASP A 719 26.17 -10.09 -35.19
N THR A 720 25.70 -9.06 -35.88
CA THR A 720 25.74 -7.66 -35.42
C THR A 720 24.44 -7.24 -34.78
N ASP A 721 23.86 -8.08 -33.92
CA ASP A 721 22.63 -7.75 -33.18
C ASP A 721 22.76 -8.13 -31.70
N THR A 722 23.62 -7.41 -30.97
CA THR A 722 23.38 -6.99 -29.57
C THR A 722 24.57 -6.16 -29.09
N LEU A 723 24.51 -4.85 -29.33
CA LEU A 723 25.25 -3.85 -28.55
C LEU A 723 24.72 -3.89 -27.11
N TYR A 724 25.28 -4.74 -26.25
CA TYR A 724 25.22 -4.51 -24.80
C TYR A 724 26.52 -3.86 -24.38
N ASP A 725 26.45 -2.54 -24.35
CA ASP A 725 27.41 -1.70 -23.66
C ASP A 725 27.55 -2.23 -22.24
N SER A 726 28.79 -2.52 -21.85
CA SER A 726 29.14 -2.88 -20.48
C SER A 726 29.01 -1.61 -19.62
N ALA A 727 27.78 -1.19 -19.36
CA ALA A 727 27.52 -0.08 -18.46
C ALA A 727 27.96 -0.51 -17.05
N PRO A 728 28.80 0.29 -16.35
CA PRO A 728 29.01 0.13 -14.93
C PRO A 728 27.65 0.23 -14.20
N PRO A 729 27.51 -0.29 -12.97
CA PRO A 729 26.25 -0.24 -12.25
C PRO A 729 25.78 1.21 -12.17
N ILE A 730 24.70 1.52 -12.89
CA ILE A 730 24.09 2.84 -12.87
C ILE A 730 23.64 3.07 -11.42
N GLU A 731 24.29 4.03 -10.76
CA GLU A 731 23.79 4.63 -9.54
C GLU A 731 22.33 5.03 -9.78
N SER A 732 21.45 4.63 -8.87
CA SER A 732 20.05 4.99 -8.91
C SER A 732 19.88 6.50 -8.71
N ASN A 733 20.04 7.27 -9.78
CA ASN A 733 19.58 8.64 -9.85
C ASN A 733 18.08 8.60 -10.06
N THR A 734 17.37 8.60 -8.94
CA THR A 734 15.97 9.01 -8.85
C THR A 734 15.89 10.43 -9.38
N LEU A 735 15.51 10.61 -10.64
CA LEU A 735 15.18 11.92 -11.18
C LEU A 735 13.92 12.41 -10.47
N GLN A 736 14.10 13.39 -9.59
CA GLN A 736 13.06 14.33 -9.21
C GLN A 736 12.60 15.04 -10.48
N HIS A 737 11.37 14.77 -10.91
CA HIS A 737 10.67 15.66 -11.83
C HIS A 737 9.92 16.70 -11.02
N ASN A 738 10.24 17.97 -11.32
CA ASN A 738 9.51 19.17 -10.90
C ASN A 738 8.03 19.11 -11.28
#